data_AF-A0A938LCQ7-F1
#
_entry.id   AF-A0A938LCQ7-F1
#
_cell.length_a   1.000
_cell.length_b   1.000
_cell.length_c   1.000
_cell.angle_alpha   90.00
_cell.angle_beta   90.00
_cell.angle_gamma   90.00
#
_symmetry.space_group_name_H-M   'P 1'
#
loop_
_entity.id
_entity.type
_entity.pdbx_description
1 polymer ?
#
loop_
_entity_poly.entity_id
_entity_poly.type
_entity_poly.pdbx_seq_one_letter_code
_entity_poly.pdbx_strand_id
1 'polypeptide(L)'
;MVPIRLRANSSGFLLNRPLLEIVLPLLVMVGPIACQLSAADSNPGGAPNIAAPQTNSYPESLWIEAEHLRGVKGFCWPMGTPAMKKTAGHWGLSGPGWAAEWNQGGESGFLSIATAADDDRATAKTSIDVPAEGRYFVWVRYGDWREQPEPFSIRIEQPGAAAWQGDYGVHAVIDEDNESKLYWGWAFAWDRREASLKAGVATLSLLSTQKCPQPRQIDAIVLTTDERFRPRIKDRPRHPTRQRLDSYRHEPLSDLTPLSKAAELNKQAPSALPPSWNVRTFQNKGFRYLWNSAEEGPNADWLLSDEPNRVLFPYGLRDEDAVKELKQKYGGRTDVPIYSDPRVVPTFHGVGAGIFATDPKTGEVHPAGKRFAQWLDKNPDRMWAMMMNYHPGKPIGDAGQQLLAKYRDRYLGSISGESIGYFYPKSEEMRAVTAQATTRRQLVEAFTPLTQTGNREKYRAVYGKDLDANPYADVISCLSVGNIAWAPILSQWGCRTIGYESSAATSSVLNMRWAFMRGIARQGEQLTATYRSCNFGDASTIFSNSGSYHSPQAILDNYYSVYSGAGMTWYKFDIWYQYMAGASMFYHEQGFDEFWQPGGTAAAGKQELQLSPKGKLVDRFLRTTAPAAGFDRGSPYTPVAFLVDYAHGWEPAPFWPNSFKNWHGHEERFLFGDHEKMLEEWFWAAFHPIASESEKPMNATNEVYLPGIFGDVFDVIVATPQVDRWKTIDTYPVVIANGDIELTAAEGARLDAYVQQGGTLLVTDSQLTGPGVAALKLPATGEPAVGQNYRWLDDATVVSSQRFRYRPIAAGQAEWKPLAQTEDGKVFCAASDRGKGRILFLSVPRGLGIDRRAVPVVPQLIAHLTRGLMPIEVDGDVQWLVNRNANGWMVTLLNPAGQDKPQQGITPTDHRENRSVTIRSRVPVSSAVDRLQPTDRMTINPAAKGIVNVTCEVLAGGVRIVEIK
;
A
#
# COMPACT_ATOMS: atom_id res chain seq x y z
N MET A 1 24.33 17.26 -26.47
CA MET A 1 23.25 18.16 -26.94
C MET A 1 23.75 19.59 -26.87
N VAL A 2 23.85 20.27 -28.00
CA VAL A 2 24.16 21.72 -28.11
C VAL A 2 22.82 22.46 -28.14
N PRO A 3 22.57 23.50 -27.33
CA PRO A 3 21.29 24.20 -27.33
C PRO A 3 21.29 25.35 -28.32
N ILE A 4 20.33 25.35 -29.25
CA ILE A 4 20.02 26.49 -30.11
C ILE A 4 19.05 27.41 -29.35
N ARG A 5 19.51 28.64 -29.08
CA ARG A 5 18.71 29.76 -28.55
C ARG A 5 17.91 30.40 -29.68
N LEU A 6 16.60 30.52 -29.54
CA LEU A 6 15.78 31.46 -30.30
C LEU A 6 15.42 32.65 -29.41
N ARG A 7 15.93 33.83 -29.79
CA ARG A 7 15.50 35.15 -29.30
C ARG A 7 14.29 35.59 -30.11
N ALA A 8 13.28 36.16 -29.46
CA ALA A 8 12.34 37.07 -30.09
C ALA A 8 12.25 38.34 -29.23
N ASN A 9 12.56 39.47 -29.84
CA ASN A 9 12.47 40.83 -29.31
C ASN A 9 11.56 41.63 -30.25
N SER A 10 10.51 42.25 -29.71
CA SER A 10 9.92 43.56 -30.13
C SER A 10 8.65 43.83 -29.29
N SER A 11 8.61 44.75 -28.29
CA SER A 11 8.44 46.24 -28.33
C SER A 11 7.28 46.71 -29.22
N GLY A 12 6.28 47.53 -28.81
CA GLY A 12 5.99 48.35 -27.62
C GLY A 12 4.73 49.25 -27.84
N PHE A 13 4.49 50.21 -26.92
CA PHE A 13 3.44 51.28 -26.78
C PHE A 13 2.27 50.95 -25.81
N LEU A 14 2.13 51.47 -24.56
CA LEU A 14 1.95 52.85 -23.98
C LEU A 14 0.69 53.57 -24.51
N LEU A 15 -0.25 54.23 -23.80
CA LEU A 15 -0.53 54.80 -22.45
C LEU A 15 -2.07 55.12 -22.50
N ASN A 16 -2.95 55.12 -21.49
CA ASN A 16 -3.13 56.12 -20.41
C ASN A 16 -4.48 55.89 -19.65
N ARG A 17 -4.52 56.32 -18.38
CA ARG A 17 -5.54 56.28 -17.29
C ARG A 17 -6.67 57.36 -17.41
N PRO A 18 -7.56 57.67 -16.41
CA PRO A 18 -8.27 56.96 -15.30
C PRO A 18 -9.75 57.42 -15.00
N LEU A 19 -10.30 57.04 -13.83
CA LEU A 19 -11.47 57.60 -13.03
C LEU A 19 -12.87 57.07 -13.42
N LEU A 20 -13.87 56.84 -12.55
CA LEU A 20 -14.26 57.45 -11.27
C LEU A 20 -15.23 56.51 -10.48
N GLU A 21 -15.33 56.72 -9.17
CA GLU A 21 -16.26 56.15 -8.18
C GLU A 21 -17.76 56.42 -8.45
N ILE A 22 -18.66 55.55 -7.98
CA ILE A 22 -19.98 55.93 -7.41
C ILE A 22 -20.35 55.02 -6.21
N VAL A 23 -20.66 55.68 -5.10
CA VAL A 23 -21.28 55.22 -3.85
C VAL A 23 -22.80 55.45 -3.94
N LEU A 24 -23.66 54.55 -3.42
CA LEU A 24 -24.73 54.85 -2.41
C LEU A 24 -25.69 53.64 -2.12
N PRO A 25 -26.41 53.67 -0.96
CA PRO A 25 -27.15 52.56 -0.34
C PRO A 25 -28.69 52.77 -0.23
N LEU A 26 -29.44 51.77 0.27
CA LEU A 26 -30.65 51.76 1.16
C LEU A 26 -31.48 50.46 0.90
N LEU A 27 -31.81 49.56 1.84
CA LEU A 27 -32.67 49.56 3.06
C LEU A 27 -34.20 49.42 2.78
N VAL A 28 -34.88 48.58 3.59
CA VAL A 28 -36.36 48.42 3.84
C VAL A 28 -37.06 47.33 2.97
N MET A 29 -37.94 46.39 3.42
CA MET A 29 -38.64 46.07 4.67
C MET A 29 -39.01 44.56 4.76
N VAL A 30 -39.33 44.14 5.98
CA VAL A 30 -39.87 42.83 6.46
C VAL A 30 -41.35 42.62 6.08
N GLY A 31 -41.76 41.37 5.82
CA GLY A 31 -43.17 40.93 5.90
C GLY A 31 -43.41 39.52 5.33
N PRO A 32 -44.07 38.57 6.05
CA PRO A 32 -44.16 37.16 5.68
C PRO A 32 -45.42 36.83 4.88
N ILE A 33 -45.33 35.85 3.96
CA ILE A 33 -46.50 35.20 3.36
C ILE A 33 -46.42 33.70 3.63
N ALA A 34 -47.45 33.22 4.31
CA ALA A 34 -47.74 31.80 4.53
C ALA A 34 -48.74 31.29 3.50
N CYS A 35 -48.75 29.96 3.39
CA CYS A 35 -49.86 29.08 2.97
C CYS A 35 -50.04 28.81 1.47
N GLN A 36 -49.74 27.58 1.03
CA GLN A 36 -50.72 26.48 0.86
C GLN A 36 -50.07 25.31 0.10
N LEU A 37 -49.88 24.18 0.78
CA LEU A 37 -49.65 22.87 0.15
C LEU A 37 -50.83 21.97 0.54
N SER A 38 -51.59 21.56 -0.47
CA SER A 38 -52.75 20.69 -0.35
C SER A 38 -52.36 19.24 -0.11
N ALA A 39 -53.08 18.59 0.80
CA ALA A 39 -53.05 17.17 1.08
C ALA A 39 -53.95 16.36 0.12
N ALA A 40 -53.51 15.15 -0.21
CA ALA A 40 -54.28 13.94 -0.55
C ALA A 40 -53.25 12.83 -0.85
N ASP A 41 -53.35 11.56 -0.47
CA ASP A 41 -54.26 10.81 0.38
C ASP A 41 -53.49 9.56 0.83
N SER A 42 -53.65 9.20 2.10
CA SER A 42 -53.10 8.01 2.73
C SER A 42 -53.99 6.80 2.46
N ASN A 43 -53.41 5.69 2.01
CA ASN A 43 -54.06 4.39 2.04
C ASN A 43 -53.13 3.34 2.70
N PRO A 44 -53.42 2.86 3.92
CA PRO A 44 -52.64 1.82 4.59
C PRO A 44 -53.37 0.48 4.46
N GLY A 45 -52.86 -0.46 3.67
CA GLY A 45 -53.52 -1.76 3.54
C GLY A 45 -53.01 -2.61 2.39
N GLY A 46 -51.80 -3.11 2.51
CA GLY A 46 -51.24 -4.09 1.58
C GLY A 46 -49.97 -4.66 2.17
N ALA A 47 -50.09 -5.70 2.98
CA ALA A 47 -48.93 -6.50 3.39
C ALA A 47 -48.20 -6.92 2.11
N PRO A 48 -46.88 -6.68 1.98
CA PRO A 48 -46.14 -7.25 0.88
C PRO A 48 -46.28 -8.76 1.02
N ASN A 49 -46.87 -9.39 0.00
CA ASN A 49 -46.89 -10.82 -0.13
C ASN A 49 -45.41 -11.25 -0.13
N ILE A 50 -44.95 -11.77 1.01
CA ILE A 50 -43.64 -12.39 1.13
C ILE A 50 -43.74 -13.65 0.29
N ALA A 51 -43.49 -13.49 -1.01
CA ALA A 51 -43.17 -14.61 -1.86
C ALA A 51 -42.02 -15.36 -1.16
N ALA A 52 -42.19 -16.68 -1.02
CA ALA A 52 -41.13 -17.56 -0.55
C ALA A 52 -39.81 -17.18 -1.23
N PRO A 53 -38.67 -17.20 -0.52
CA PRO A 53 -37.40 -16.81 -1.11
C PRO A 53 -37.15 -17.71 -2.32
N GLN A 54 -37.33 -17.15 -3.52
CA GLN A 54 -36.71 -17.71 -4.69
C GLN A 54 -35.22 -17.74 -4.37
N THR A 55 -34.63 -18.92 -4.47
CA THR A 55 -33.19 -19.14 -4.36
C THR A 55 -32.51 -18.35 -5.48
N ASN A 56 -32.38 -17.04 -5.31
CA ASN A 56 -31.73 -16.15 -6.26
C ASN A 56 -30.24 -16.45 -6.20
N SER A 57 -29.78 -17.35 -7.07
CA SER A 57 -28.35 -17.52 -7.32
C SER A 57 -27.77 -16.16 -7.71
N TYR A 58 -26.65 -15.79 -7.10
CA TYR A 58 -25.91 -14.60 -7.54
C TYR A 58 -25.55 -14.73 -9.02
N PRO A 59 -25.57 -13.63 -9.80
CA PRO A 59 -25.05 -13.67 -11.15
C PRO A 59 -23.59 -14.13 -11.15
N GLU A 60 -23.24 -15.01 -12.08
CA GLU A 60 -21.88 -15.47 -12.25
C GLU A 60 -21.07 -14.39 -12.97
N SER A 61 -19.81 -14.21 -12.56
CA SER A 61 -18.92 -13.27 -13.25
C SER A 61 -17.45 -13.65 -13.14
N LEU A 62 -16.69 -13.32 -14.19
CA LEU A 62 -15.24 -13.43 -14.27
C LEU A 62 -14.67 -12.04 -14.56
N TRP A 63 -13.66 -11.61 -13.80
CA TRP A 63 -12.91 -10.38 -14.02
C TRP A 63 -11.47 -10.73 -14.43
N ILE A 64 -11.05 -10.26 -15.61
CA ILE A 64 -9.77 -10.63 -16.21
C ILE A 64 -9.03 -9.34 -16.56
N GLU A 65 -7.94 -9.08 -15.85
CA GLU A 65 -7.02 -7.98 -16.13
C GLU A 65 -6.10 -8.38 -17.29
N ALA A 66 -5.98 -7.49 -18.27
CA ALA A 66 -5.35 -7.83 -19.53
C ALA A 66 -3.83 -8.03 -19.39
N GLU A 67 -3.17 -7.38 -18.42
CA GLU A 67 -1.74 -7.58 -18.16
C GLU A 67 -1.39 -9.00 -17.67
N HIS A 68 -2.38 -9.80 -17.26
CA HIS A 68 -2.18 -11.18 -16.81
C HIS A 68 -2.34 -12.22 -17.93
N LEU A 69 -2.63 -11.79 -19.16
CA LEU A 69 -2.73 -12.71 -20.30
C LEU A 69 -1.35 -13.25 -20.71
N ARG A 70 -1.30 -14.53 -21.09
CA ARG A 70 -0.10 -15.16 -21.65
C ARG A 70 0.13 -14.66 -23.07
N GLY A 71 1.37 -14.30 -23.41
CA GLY A 71 1.74 -13.74 -24.71
C GLY A 71 2.01 -12.24 -24.68
N VAL A 72 1.86 -11.59 -23.52
CA VAL A 72 2.31 -10.21 -23.30
C VAL A 72 3.84 -10.19 -23.14
N LYS A 73 4.52 -9.36 -23.92
CA LYS A 73 5.98 -9.22 -23.96
C LYS A 73 6.39 -7.77 -24.19
N GLY A 74 7.45 -7.34 -23.50
CA GLY A 74 7.95 -5.97 -23.62
C GLY A 74 6.89 -4.92 -23.31
N PHE A 75 6.95 -3.80 -24.02
CA PHE A 75 6.03 -2.68 -23.84
C PHE A 75 5.51 -2.18 -25.19
N CYS A 76 4.31 -1.62 -25.20
CA CYS A 76 3.75 -0.87 -26.32
C CYS A 76 3.02 0.33 -25.76
N TRP A 77 3.42 1.54 -26.15
CA TRP A 77 2.86 2.79 -25.65
C TRP A 77 2.14 3.52 -26.77
N PRO A 78 0.79 3.51 -26.79
CA PRO A 78 0.01 4.11 -27.88
C PRO A 78 0.27 5.60 -28.11
N MET A 79 0.67 6.34 -27.08
CA MET A 79 1.03 7.76 -27.13
C MET A 79 2.55 8.02 -27.15
N GLY A 80 3.37 6.95 -27.14
CA GLY A 80 4.83 7.07 -27.11
C GLY A 80 5.43 7.50 -28.44
N THR A 81 6.77 7.55 -28.49
CA THR A 81 7.50 7.75 -29.76
C THR A 81 7.20 6.62 -30.75
N PRO A 82 7.45 6.78 -32.06
CA PRO A 82 7.22 5.71 -33.04
C PRO A 82 7.88 4.36 -32.69
N ALA A 83 9.04 4.37 -32.03
CA ALA A 83 9.71 3.15 -31.57
C ALA A 83 8.97 2.44 -30.44
N MET A 84 8.21 3.17 -29.62
CA MET A 84 7.41 2.63 -28.53
C MET A 84 6.04 2.11 -28.99
N LYS A 85 5.63 2.40 -30.24
CA LYS A 85 4.36 1.95 -30.86
C LYS A 85 4.55 0.72 -31.74
N LYS A 86 5.45 -0.20 -31.35
CA LYS A 86 5.81 -1.38 -32.15
C LYS A 86 5.65 -2.66 -31.36
N THR A 87 5.00 -3.64 -32.00
CA THR A 87 4.88 -5.02 -31.56
C THR A 87 5.05 -5.94 -32.77
N ALA A 88 5.31 -7.23 -32.53
CA ALA A 88 5.49 -8.20 -33.61
C ALA A 88 4.85 -9.55 -33.26
N GLY A 89 3.52 -9.66 -33.42
CA GLY A 89 2.77 -10.87 -33.10
C GLY A 89 2.56 -11.10 -31.60
N HIS A 90 2.69 -10.05 -30.79
CA HIS A 90 2.45 -10.11 -29.35
C HIS A 90 1.81 -8.80 -28.86
N TRP A 91 1.19 -8.86 -27.70
CA TRP A 91 0.79 -7.66 -26.96
C TRP A 91 1.96 -7.21 -26.09
N GLY A 92 2.04 -5.92 -25.76
CA GLY A 92 3.03 -5.37 -24.84
C GLY A 92 2.36 -4.66 -23.68
N LEU A 93 3.04 -4.58 -22.54
CA LEU A 93 2.56 -3.79 -21.41
C LEU A 93 2.42 -2.32 -21.84
N SER A 94 1.29 -1.71 -21.49
CA SER A 94 0.95 -0.33 -21.79
C SER A 94 0.55 0.34 -20.48
N GLY A 95 1.46 1.15 -19.94
CA GLY A 95 1.18 1.95 -18.74
C GLY A 95 2.40 2.14 -17.83
N PRO A 96 2.22 2.83 -16.68
CA PRO A 96 0.95 3.41 -16.23
C PRO A 96 0.50 4.48 -17.20
N GLY A 97 -0.79 4.52 -17.55
CA GLY A 97 -1.37 5.71 -18.15
C GLY A 97 -0.90 6.89 -17.31
N TRP A 98 -0.15 7.80 -17.92
CA TRP A 98 0.30 8.99 -17.23
C TRP A 98 -0.93 9.66 -16.62
N ALA A 99 -0.91 9.79 -15.29
CA ALA A 99 -1.92 10.48 -14.49
C ALA A 99 -3.32 9.84 -14.61
N ALA A 100 -3.92 9.33 -13.53
CA ALA A 100 -5.33 8.93 -13.61
C ALA A 100 -6.28 10.10 -13.92
N GLU A 101 -5.74 11.31 -13.84
CA GLU A 101 -6.25 12.55 -14.38
C GLU A 101 -6.59 12.48 -15.88
N TRP A 102 -5.98 11.58 -16.67
CA TRP A 102 -6.10 11.57 -18.14
C TRP A 102 -6.93 10.42 -18.70
N ASN A 103 -7.20 9.37 -17.93
CA ASN A 103 -7.76 8.11 -18.45
C ASN A 103 -9.15 7.76 -17.88
N GLN A 104 -9.93 8.78 -17.47
CA GLN A 104 -11.25 8.62 -16.85
C GLN A 104 -11.25 7.64 -15.66
N GLY A 105 -10.18 7.60 -14.87
CA GLY A 105 -10.13 6.85 -13.60
C GLY A 105 -9.24 5.61 -13.54
N GLY A 106 -8.10 5.67 -14.20
CA GLY A 106 -7.04 4.68 -14.14
C GLY A 106 -7.28 3.47 -15.05
N GLU A 107 -6.26 2.63 -15.19
CA GLU A 107 -6.39 1.23 -15.59
C GLU A 107 -7.14 0.41 -14.51
N SER A 108 -7.77 -0.70 -14.91
CA SER A 108 -8.52 -1.62 -14.05
C SER A 108 -7.65 -2.24 -12.96
N GLY A 109 -6.39 -2.54 -13.30
CA GLY A 109 -5.29 -2.70 -12.37
C GLY A 109 -4.47 -1.42 -12.30
N PHE A 110 -3.31 -1.46 -12.96
CA PHE A 110 -2.37 -0.32 -13.07
C PHE A 110 -1.71 -0.27 -14.44
N LEU A 111 -1.62 -1.41 -15.12
CA LEU A 111 -1.24 -1.47 -16.52
C LEU A 111 -2.45 -1.88 -17.35
N SER A 112 -2.40 -1.50 -18.61
CA SER A 112 -3.19 -2.10 -19.67
C SER A 112 -2.20 -2.83 -20.57
N ILE A 113 -2.68 -3.45 -21.65
CA ILE A 113 -1.81 -3.95 -22.71
C ILE A 113 -2.15 -3.26 -24.01
N ALA A 114 -1.16 -3.10 -24.87
CA ALA A 114 -1.38 -2.55 -26.19
C ALA A 114 -0.64 -3.33 -27.27
N THR A 115 -1.07 -3.13 -28.49
CA THR A 115 -0.46 -3.70 -29.69
C THR A 115 -0.41 -2.62 -30.78
N ALA A 116 0.64 -2.67 -31.59
CA ALA A 116 0.89 -1.68 -32.61
C ALA A 116 -0.17 -1.69 -33.71
N ALA A 117 -0.45 -0.51 -34.26
CA ALA A 117 -1.42 -0.29 -35.32
C ALA A 117 -1.17 -1.19 -36.56
N ASP A 118 0.09 -1.47 -36.88
CA ASP A 118 0.53 -2.28 -38.01
C ASP A 118 0.71 -3.77 -37.71
N ASP A 119 0.48 -4.22 -36.47
CA ASP A 119 0.55 -5.62 -36.08
C ASP A 119 -0.84 -6.27 -36.21
N ASP A 120 -1.03 -7.15 -37.19
CA ASP A 120 -2.30 -7.81 -37.50
C ASP A 120 -2.34 -9.27 -37.04
N ARG A 121 -1.39 -9.66 -36.19
CA ARG A 121 -1.18 -11.05 -35.76
C ARG A 121 -0.88 -11.20 -34.26
N ALA A 122 -1.00 -10.13 -33.49
CA ALA A 122 -0.84 -10.15 -32.04
C ALA A 122 -1.89 -11.02 -31.35
N THR A 123 -1.41 -11.88 -30.45
CA THR A 123 -2.27 -12.76 -29.65
C THR A 123 -1.85 -12.73 -28.19
N ALA A 124 -2.83 -12.69 -27.29
CA ALA A 124 -2.66 -12.94 -25.87
C ALA A 124 -3.81 -13.83 -25.39
N LYS A 125 -3.55 -14.79 -24.48
CA LYS A 125 -4.54 -15.80 -24.09
C LYS A 125 -4.49 -16.15 -22.62
N THR A 126 -5.60 -16.64 -22.10
CA THR A 126 -5.67 -17.25 -20.77
C THR A 126 -6.68 -18.38 -20.74
N SER A 127 -6.52 -19.29 -19.78
CA SER A 127 -7.53 -20.29 -19.49
C SER A 127 -8.47 -19.71 -18.44
N ILE A 128 -9.77 -19.81 -18.70
CA ILE A 128 -10.82 -19.42 -17.78
C ILE A 128 -11.69 -20.63 -17.46
N ASP A 129 -12.42 -20.55 -16.37
CA ASP A 129 -13.38 -21.56 -15.98
C ASP A 129 -14.76 -20.92 -15.87
N VAL A 130 -15.65 -21.27 -16.80
CA VAL A 130 -16.99 -20.70 -16.87
C VAL A 130 -17.84 -21.36 -15.78
N PRO A 131 -18.31 -20.63 -14.74
CA PRO A 131 -18.91 -21.24 -13.56
C PRO A 131 -20.19 -22.03 -13.84
N ALA A 132 -20.97 -21.60 -14.83
CA ALA A 132 -22.20 -22.26 -15.25
C ALA A 132 -22.51 -22.04 -16.73
N GLU A 133 -23.26 -22.97 -17.30
CA GLU A 133 -23.82 -22.79 -18.63
C GLU A 133 -24.84 -21.64 -18.63
N GLY A 134 -24.80 -20.80 -19.65
CA GLY A 134 -25.79 -19.74 -19.81
C GLY A 134 -25.40 -18.66 -20.80
N ARG A 135 -26.22 -17.61 -20.82
CA ARG A 135 -25.97 -16.39 -21.56
C ARG A 135 -25.07 -15.46 -20.74
N TYR A 136 -23.90 -15.15 -21.30
CA TYR A 136 -22.93 -14.22 -20.74
C TYR A 136 -22.86 -12.95 -21.58
N PHE A 137 -22.68 -11.83 -20.91
CA PHE A 137 -22.31 -10.55 -21.50
C PHE A 137 -20.78 -10.42 -21.38
N VAL A 138 -20.11 -10.39 -22.53
CA VAL A 138 -18.66 -10.22 -22.64
C VAL A 138 -18.36 -8.73 -22.83
N TRP A 139 -18.00 -8.09 -21.73
CA TRP A 139 -17.58 -6.69 -21.69
C TRP A 139 -16.07 -6.58 -21.88
N VAL A 140 -15.65 -5.57 -22.63
CA VAL A 140 -14.22 -5.23 -22.78
C VAL A 140 -14.06 -3.74 -22.53
N ARG A 141 -13.07 -3.39 -21.71
CA ARG A 141 -12.59 -2.02 -21.55
C ARG A 141 -11.37 -1.79 -22.45
N TYR A 142 -11.47 -0.84 -23.36
CA TYR A 142 -10.41 -0.55 -24.34
C TYR A 142 -10.37 0.94 -24.71
N GLY A 143 -9.27 1.38 -25.32
CA GLY A 143 -9.12 2.74 -25.82
C GLY A 143 -9.90 2.94 -27.12
N ASP A 144 -10.94 3.78 -27.08
CA ASP A 144 -11.76 4.23 -28.20
C ASP A 144 -11.15 5.53 -28.78
N TRP A 145 -10.68 5.49 -30.03
CA TRP A 145 -9.98 6.60 -30.68
C TRP A 145 -10.93 7.55 -31.38
N ARG A 146 -10.63 8.86 -31.30
CA ARG A 146 -11.47 9.89 -31.90
C ARG A 146 -11.50 9.76 -33.43
N GLU A 147 -12.69 9.56 -34.00
CA GLU A 147 -12.96 9.46 -35.44
C GLU A 147 -12.12 8.39 -36.17
N GLN A 148 -11.62 7.37 -35.46
CA GLN A 148 -10.78 6.31 -36.01
C GLN A 148 -11.20 4.96 -35.44
N PRO A 149 -11.23 3.87 -36.24
CA PRO A 149 -11.47 2.53 -35.72
C PRO A 149 -10.19 1.84 -35.24
N GLU A 150 -10.32 0.95 -34.27
CA GLU A 150 -9.23 0.15 -33.69
C GLU A 150 -9.62 -1.33 -33.52
N PRO A 151 -10.00 -2.04 -34.60
CA PRO A 151 -10.63 -3.34 -34.50
C PRO A 151 -9.74 -4.41 -33.88
N PHE A 152 -10.34 -5.20 -32.98
CA PHE A 152 -9.77 -6.40 -32.38
C PHE A 152 -10.89 -7.39 -32.04
N SER A 153 -10.52 -8.63 -31.71
CA SER A 153 -11.49 -9.68 -31.41
C SER A 153 -11.18 -10.38 -30.09
N ILE A 154 -12.23 -10.71 -29.34
CA ILE A 154 -12.18 -11.72 -28.28
C ILE A 154 -12.71 -13.02 -28.85
N ARG A 155 -11.94 -14.11 -28.68
CA ARG A 155 -12.36 -15.47 -29.02
C ARG A 155 -12.43 -16.34 -27.78
N ILE A 156 -13.52 -17.08 -27.62
CA ILE A 156 -13.72 -18.03 -26.52
C ILE A 156 -13.91 -19.43 -27.12
N GLU A 157 -13.02 -20.35 -26.76
CA GLU A 157 -13.00 -21.72 -27.27
C GLU A 157 -13.29 -22.71 -26.13
N GLN A 158 -14.27 -23.57 -26.32
CA GLN A 158 -14.66 -24.59 -25.34
C GLN A 158 -14.62 -25.99 -25.98
N PRO A 159 -14.13 -27.02 -25.27
CA PRO A 159 -14.14 -28.38 -25.79
C PRO A 159 -15.54 -28.82 -26.21
N GLY A 160 -15.70 -29.26 -27.46
CA GLY A 160 -16.97 -29.76 -27.98
C GLY A 160 -18.02 -28.68 -28.30
N ALA A 161 -17.69 -27.39 -28.26
CA ALA A 161 -18.55 -26.31 -28.71
C ALA A 161 -17.89 -25.48 -29.82
N ALA A 162 -18.70 -24.79 -30.62
CA ALA A 162 -18.20 -23.85 -31.61
C ALA A 162 -17.49 -22.67 -30.91
N ALA A 163 -16.36 -22.24 -31.45
CA ALA A 163 -15.68 -21.06 -30.95
C ALA A 163 -16.58 -19.83 -31.11
N TRP A 164 -16.77 -19.09 -30.03
CA TRP A 164 -17.43 -17.79 -30.08
C TRP A 164 -16.39 -16.72 -30.38
N GLN A 165 -16.74 -15.75 -31.23
CA GLN A 165 -15.90 -14.58 -31.50
C GLN A 165 -16.76 -13.31 -31.46
N GLY A 166 -16.28 -12.31 -30.73
CA GLY A 166 -16.85 -10.97 -30.71
C GLY A 166 -15.82 -9.95 -31.18
N ASP A 167 -16.22 -9.09 -32.12
CA ASP A 167 -15.39 -8.00 -32.64
C ASP A 167 -15.73 -6.68 -31.94
N TYR A 168 -14.70 -5.90 -31.61
CA TYR A 168 -14.72 -4.66 -30.83
C TYR A 168 -13.91 -3.58 -31.54
N GLY A 169 -14.07 -2.31 -31.16
CA GLY A 169 -13.32 -1.19 -31.76
C GLY A 169 -13.67 -0.91 -33.24
N VAL A 170 -14.83 -1.37 -33.70
CA VAL A 170 -15.28 -1.21 -35.10
C VAL A 170 -16.00 0.14 -35.31
N HIS A 171 -16.64 0.64 -34.26
CA HIS A 171 -17.33 1.93 -34.23
C HIS A 171 -17.05 2.61 -32.88
N ALA A 172 -17.14 3.94 -32.85
CA ALA A 172 -17.07 4.69 -31.61
C ALA A 172 -18.21 4.28 -30.66
N VAL A 173 -17.88 4.11 -29.38
CA VAL A 173 -18.81 3.77 -28.30
C VAL A 173 -18.87 4.89 -27.26
N ILE A 174 -17.94 5.84 -27.32
CA ILE A 174 -17.96 7.14 -26.66
C ILE A 174 -18.13 8.23 -27.72
N ASP A 175 -18.96 9.23 -27.39
CA ASP A 175 -19.18 10.43 -28.20
C ASP A 175 -17.86 11.09 -28.64
N GLU A 176 -17.76 11.50 -29.91
CA GLU A 176 -16.51 12.03 -30.48
C GLU A 176 -16.09 13.39 -29.92
N ASP A 177 -17.03 14.10 -29.29
CA ASP A 177 -16.79 15.36 -28.58
C ASP A 177 -16.65 15.15 -27.06
N ASN A 178 -16.45 13.89 -26.62
CA ASN A 178 -16.05 13.60 -25.25
C ASN A 178 -14.76 14.36 -24.89
N GLU A 179 -14.73 14.94 -23.69
CA GLU A 179 -13.62 15.77 -23.21
C GLU A 179 -12.25 15.08 -23.31
N SER A 180 -12.16 13.79 -22.95
CA SER A 180 -10.91 13.02 -23.07
C SER A 180 -10.48 12.84 -24.52
N LYS A 181 -11.44 12.56 -25.43
CA LYS A 181 -11.15 12.46 -26.87
C LYS A 181 -10.70 13.80 -27.45
N LEU A 182 -11.23 14.93 -26.96
CA LEU A 182 -10.82 16.27 -27.40
C LEU A 182 -9.41 16.64 -26.91
N TYR A 183 -9.03 16.29 -25.68
CA TYR A 183 -7.70 16.57 -25.15
C TYR A 183 -6.64 15.60 -25.67
N TRP A 184 -6.94 14.31 -25.72
CA TRP A 184 -5.94 13.24 -25.91
C TRP A 184 -6.11 12.45 -27.20
N GLY A 185 -7.21 12.64 -27.93
CA GLY A 185 -7.53 11.88 -29.13
C GLY A 185 -8.12 10.49 -28.87
N TRP A 186 -8.33 10.10 -27.61
CA TRP A 186 -8.92 8.82 -27.23
C TRP A 186 -9.54 8.86 -25.81
N ALA A 187 -10.35 7.85 -25.49
CA ALA A 187 -10.86 7.61 -24.14
C ALA A 187 -11.02 6.11 -23.87
N PHE A 188 -10.91 5.67 -22.61
CA PHE A 188 -11.31 4.30 -22.28
C PHE A 188 -12.83 4.17 -22.34
N ALA A 189 -13.29 3.15 -23.07
CA ALA A 189 -14.70 2.83 -23.21
C ALA A 189 -15.01 1.39 -22.81
N TRP A 190 -16.27 1.14 -22.47
CA TRP A 190 -16.82 -0.19 -22.28
C TRP A 190 -17.75 -0.55 -23.43
N ASP A 191 -17.48 -1.67 -24.08
CA ASP A 191 -18.36 -2.27 -25.09
C ASP A 191 -18.72 -3.70 -24.69
N ARG A 192 -19.84 -4.22 -25.20
CA ARG A 192 -20.37 -5.55 -24.85
C ARG A 192 -20.81 -6.36 -26.06
N ARG A 193 -20.65 -7.68 -25.94
CA ARG A 193 -21.27 -8.67 -26.84
C ARG A 193 -21.93 -9.77 -26.03
N GLU A 194 -22.86 -10.51 -26.65
CA GLU A 194 -23.52 -11.65 -26.02
C GLU A 194 -22.86 -12.96 -26.48
N ALA A 195 -22.61 -13.85 -25.53
CA ALA A 195 -22.07 -15.18 -25.75
C ALA A 195 -22.95 -16.22 -25.03
N SER A 196 -23.24 -17.33 -25.69
CA SER A 196 -23.81 -18.51 -25.03
C SER A 196 -22.66 -19.47 -24.73
N LEU A 197 -22.35 -19.67 -23.44
CA LEU A 197 -21.19 -20.44 -23.01
C LEU A 197 -21.64 -21.67 -22.22
N LYS A 198 -20.88 -22.77 -22.35
CA LYS A 198 -21.02 -23.97 -21.52
C LYS A 198 -20.27 -23.79 -20.20
N ALA A 199 -20.66 -24.52 -19.15
CA ALA A 199 -19.86 -24.58 -17.93
C ALA A 199 -18.51 -25.28 -18.19
N GLY A 200 -17.48 -24.89 -17.43
CA GLY A 200 -16.17 -25.52 -17.45
C GLY A 200 -15.09 -24.73 -18.20
N VAL A 201 -13.97 -25.40 -18.44
CA VAL A 201 -12.75 -24.78 -18.96
C VAL A 201 -12.96 -24.23 -20.37
N ALA A 202 -12.54 -22.98 -20.58
CA ALA A 202 -12.47 -22.32 -21.87
C ALA A 202 -11.09 -21.68 -22.08
N THR A 203 -10.69 -21.51 -23.33
CA THR A 203 -9.56 -20.63 -23.70
C THR A 203 -10.13 -19.31 -24.17
N LEU A 204 -9.75 -18.22 -23.49
CA LEU A 204 -10.01 -16.86 -23.93
C LEU A 204 -8.77 -16.33 -24.65
N SER A 205 -8.96 -15.85 -25.88
CA SER A 205 -7.90 -15.25 -26.70
C SER A 205 -8.28 -13.84 -27.12
N LEU A 206 -7.37 -12.90 -26.91
CA LEU A 206 -7.38 -11.55 -27.45
C LEU A 206 -6.55 -11.53 -28.73
N LEU A 207 -7.15 -11.07 -29.82
CA LEU A 207 -6.59 -11.15 -31.17
C LEU A 207 -6.60 -9.78 -31.85
N SER A 208 -5.50 -9.42 -32.49
CA SER A 208 -5.54 -8.48 -33.61
C SER A 208 -5.66 -9.26 -34.90
N THR A 209 -6.59 -8.88 -35.77
CA THR A 209 -6.90 -9.62 -37.01
C THR A 209 -6.61 -8.81 -38.27
N GLN A 210 -6.33 -7.51 -38.12
CA GLN A 210 -6.05 -6.60 -39.22
C GLN A 210 -5.22 -5.41 -38.75
N LYS A 211 -4.59 -4.72 -39.71
CA LYS A 211 -3.94 -3.44 -39.48
C LYS A 211 -5.00 -2.35 -39.34
N CYS A 212 -4.69 -1.32 -38.56
CA CYS A 212 -5.59 -0.19 -38.32
C CYS A 212 -4.80 1.13 -38.19
N PRO A 213 -5.47 2.29 -38.18
CA PRO A 213 -4.82 3.59 -38.08
C PRO A 213 -4.14 3.84 -36.72
N GLN A 214 -4.70 3.28 -35.64
CA GLN A 214 -4.23 3.50 -34.27
C GLN A 214 -3.88 2.20 -33.53
N PRO A 215 -3.00 2.25 -32.53
CA PRO A 215 -2.75 1.10 -31.65
C PRO A 215 -4.02 0.68 -30.89
N ARG A 216 -4.20 -0.63 -30.65
CA ARG A 216 -5.27 -1.13 -29.77
C ARG A 216 -4.75 -1.18 -28.34
N GLN A 217 -5.50 -0.65 -27.39
CA GLN A 217 -5.17 -0.69 -25.96
C GLN A 217 -6.32 -1.34 -25.19
N ILE A 218 -6.04 -2.44 -24.49
CA ILE A 218 -7.02 -3.25 -23.76
C ILE A 218 -6.66 -3.26 -22.28
N ASP A 219 -7.65 -3.02 -21.44
CA ASP A 219 -7.48 -2.88 -20.00
C ASP A 219 -8.04 -4.11 -19.24
N ALA A 220 -9.33 -4.40 -19.40
CA ALA A 220 -9.96 -5.54 -18.73
C ALA A 220 -11.04 -6.19 -19.58
N ILE A 221 -11.30 -7.46 -19.29
CA ILE A 221 -12.36 -8.26 -19.89
C ILE A 221 -13.24 -8.82 -18.77
N VAL A 222 -14.55 -8.66 -18.90
CA VAL A 222 -15.53 -9.14 -17.91
C VAL A 222 -16.55 -10.02 -18.59
N LEU A 223 -16.73 -11.23 -18.06
CA LEU A 223 -17.83 -12.11 -18.46
C LEU A 223 -18.82 -12.10 -17.30
N THR A 224 -20.10 -11.81 -17.54
CA THR A 224 -21.11 -11.83 -16.48
C THR A 224 -22.46 -12.32 -16.99
N THR A 225 -23.22 -13.03 -16.16
CA THR A 225 -24.62 -13.36 -16.44
C THR A 225 -25.58 -12.25 -15.99
N ASP A 226 -25.09 -11.18 -15.32
CA ASP A 226 -25.91 -10.04 -14.92
C ASP A 226 -26.17 -9.11 -16.11
N GLU A 227 -27.36 -9.21 -16.70
CA GLU A 227 -27.81 -8.33 -17.78
C GLU A 227 -27.84 -6.84 -17.38
N ARG A 228 -27.95 -6.55 -16.09
CA ARG A 228 -28.02 -5.18 -15.56
C ARG A 228 -26.64 -4.60 -15.26
N PHE A 229 -25.57 -5.39 -15.32
CA PHE A 229 -24.22 -4.88 -15.07
C PHE A 229 -23.84 -3.84 -16.13
N ARG A 230 -23.52 -2.63 -15.67
CA ARG A 230 -23.02 -1.53 -16.48
C ARG A 230 -21.88 -0.87 -15.68
N PRO A 231 -20.61 -1.15 -16.01
CA PRO A 231 -19.49 -0.57 -15.28
C PRO A 231 -19.41 0.94 -15.56
N ARG A 232 -19.14 1.75 -14.52
CA ARG A 232 -18.93 3.20 -14.70
C ARG A 232 -17.50 3.49 -15.18
N ILE A 233 -16.52 3.01 -14.42
CA ILE A 233 -15.08 3.18 -14.71
C ILE A 233 -14.41 1.82 -14.70
N LYS A 234 -14.12 1.30 -13.52
CA LYS A 234 -13.57 -0.06 -13.29
C LYS A 234 -14.35 -0.80 -12.21
N ASP A 235 -15.62 -0.45 -12.07
CA ASP A 235 -16.53 -1.09 -11.11
C ASP A 235 -16.63 -2.58 -11.44
N ARG A 236 -16.39 -3.43 -10.44
CA ARG A 236 -16.46 -4.87 -10.63
C ARG A 236 -17.91 -5.36 -10.42
N PRO A 237 -18.31 -6.47 -11.06
CA PRO A 237 -19.62 -7.07 -10.78
C PRO A 237 -19.81 -7.35 -9.29
N ARG A 238 -21.04 -7.16 -8.80
CA ARG A 238 -21.41 -7.43 -7.40
C ARG A 238 -21.02 -8.85 -7.01
N HIS A 239 -20.50 -9.01 -5.80
CA HIS A 239 -19.97 -10.29 -5.34
C HIS A 239 -20.36 -10.58 -3.87
N PRO A 240 -20.79 -11.81 -3.53
CA PRO A 240 -21.26 -12.15 -2.18
C PRO A 240 -20.19 -11.95 -1.10
N THR A 241 -18.91 -12.16 -1.41
CA THR A 241 -17.81 -11.94 -0.45
C THR A 241 -17.70 -10.49 -0.02
N ARG A 242 -17.84 -9.56 -0.98
CA ARG A 242 -17.83 -8.11 -0.69
C ARG A 242 -19.04 -7.73 0.15
N GLN A 243 -20.21 -8.26 -0.19
CA GLN A 243 -21.42 -8.03 0.61
C GLN A 243 -21.29 -8.55 2.05
N ARG A 244 -20.63 -9.71 2.26
CA ARG A 244 -20.38 -10.23 3.60
C ARG A 244 -19.41 -9.33 4.38
N LEU A 245 -18.35 -8.86 3.75
CA LEU A 245 -17.41 -7.91 4.35
C LEU A 245 -18.06 -6.57 4.70
N ASP A 246 -18.91 -6.04 3.81
CA ASP A 246 -19.66 -4.80 4.05
C ASP A 246 -20.68 -4.96 5.19
N SER A 247 -21.26 -6.14 5.38
CA SER A 247 -22.23 -6.40 6.46
C SER A 247 -21.60 -6.22 7.85
N TYR A 248 -20.29 -6.49 8.00
CA TYR A 248 -19.54 -6.27 9.24
C TYR A 248 -19.37 -4.81 9.63
N ARG A 249 -19.68 -3.84 8.75
CA ARG A 249 -19.75 -2.42 9.15
C ARG A 249 -21.00 -2.10 9.98
N HIS A 250 -22.02 -2.94 9.90
CA HIS A 250 -23.31 -2.73 10.56
C HIS A 250 -23.60 -3.81 11.62
N GLU A 251 -22.98 -4.98 11.50
CA GLU A 251 -23.03 -6.07 12.48
C GLU A 251 -21.83 -5.96 13.45
N PRO A 252 -22.04 -5.83 14.77
CA PRO A 252 -20.94 -5.81 15.73
C PRO A 252 -20.12 -7.10 15.67
N LEU A 253 -18.88 -7.00 15.22
CA LEU A 253 -17.96 -8.14 15.20
C LEU A 253 -17.73 -8.73 16.61
N SER A 254 -17.94 -7.94 17.67
CA SER A 254 -17.84 -8.37 19.07
C SER A 254 -18.68 -9.59 19.43
N ASP A 255 -19.72 -9.87 18.65
CA ASP A 255 -20.72 -10.89 18.96
C ASP A 255 -20.39 -12.24 18.31
N LEU A 256 -19.37 -12.30 17.46
CA LEU A 256 -18.94 -13.52 16.80
C LEU A 256 -18.19 -14.45 17.77
N THR A 257 -18.52 -15.75 17.72
CA THR A 257 -17.83 -16.79 18.50
C THR A 257 -16.36 -16.92 18.08
N PRO A 258 -15.38 -16.74 18.98
CA PRO A 258 -13.97 -16.92 18.64
C PRO A 258 -13.65 -18.35 18.18
N LEU A 259 -12.83 -18.48 17.13
CA LEU A 259 -12.31 -19.79 16.69
C LEU A 259 -10.92 -20.12 17.24
N SER A 260 -10.19 -19.13 17.76
CA SER A 260 -8.88 -19.33 18.36
C SER A 260 -8.98 -20.01 19.72
N LYS A 261 -8.13 -21.02 19.97
CA LYS A 261 -8.00 -21.63 21.30
C LYS A 261 -7.49 -20.65 22.36
N ALA A 262 -6.64 -19.73 21.96
CA ALA A 262 -6.13 -18.70 22.86
C ALA A 262 -7.25 -17.79 23.35
N ALA A 263 -8.28 -17.50 22.54
CA ALA A 263 -9.43 -16.70 22.98
C ALA A 263 -10.29 -17.44 24.02
N GLU A 264 -10.38 -18.77 23.95
CA GLU A 264 -11.06 -19.60 24.97
C GLU A 264 -10.31 -19.56 26.33
N LEU A 265 -8.99 -19.41 26.29
CA LEU A 265 -8.09 -19.45 27.46
C LEU A 265 -7.76 -18.05 28.04
N ASN A 266 -7.64 -17.04 27.19
CA ASN A 266 -7.26 -15.67 27.56
C ASN A 266 -8.48 -14.87 28.01
N LYS A 267 -8.86 -15.04 29.27
CA LYS A 267 -9.82 -14.14 29.94
C LYS A 267 -9.19 -12.82 30.41
N GLN A 268 -7.87 -12.67 30.28
CA GLN A 268 -7.11 -11.51 30.73
C GLN A 268 -6.11 -11.09 29.66
N ALA A 269 -5.94 -9.78 29.46
CA ALA A 269 -4.93 -9.25 28.57
C ALA A 269 -3.52 -9.63 29.05
N PRO A 270 -2.57 -9.88 28.13
CA PRO A 270 -1.19 -10.16 28.52
C PRO A 270 -0.62 -8.98 29.31
N SER A 271 -0.05 -9.25 30.48
CA SER A 271 0.55 -8.22 31.35
C SER A 271 1.76 -7.54 30.68
N ALA A 272 2.50 -8.30 29.86
CA ALA A 272 3.64 -7.84 29.07
C ALA A 272 3.61 -8.45 27.65
N LEU A 273 4.19 -7.73 26.69
CA LEU A 273 4.38 -8.25 25.34
C LEU A 273 5.61 -9.15 25.25
N PRO A 274 5.64 -10.09 24.28
CA PRO A 274 6.85 -10.80 23.91
C PRO A 274 7.98 -9.81 23.59
N PRO A 275 9.24 -10.06 24.00
CA PRO A 275 10.34 -9.14 23.74
C PRO A 275 10.56 -8.81 22.26
N SER A 276 10.25 -9.76 21.37
CA SER A 276 10.32 -9.58 19.91
C SER A 276 9.33 -8.55 19.38
N TRP A 277 8.26 -8.24 20.12
CA TRP A 277 7.24 -7.27 19.71
C TRP A 277 7.63 -5.83 20.03
N ASN A 278 8.61 -5.64 20.91
CA ASN A 278 9.08 -4.31 21.28
C ASN A 278 9.64 -3.58 20.06
N VAL A 279 9.23 -2.33 19.88
CA VAL A 279 9.73 -1.50 18.79
C VAL A 279 11.23 -1.30 18.94
N ARG A 280 12.00 -1.86 18.00
CA ARG A 280 13.45 -1.66 17.96
C ARG A 280 13.77 -0.27 17.45
N THR A 281 14.80 0.34 18.02
CA THR A 281 15.32 1.63 17.58
C THR A 281 16.83 1.56 17.49
N PHE A 282 17.42 2.41 16.66
CA PHE A 282 18.85 2.37 16.43
C PHE A 282 19.59 2.61 17.75
N GLN A 283 20.33 1.58 18.19
CA GLN A 283 21.03 1.54 19.47
C GLN A 283 20.18 1.89 20.70
N ASN A 284 18.88 1.57 20.66
CA ASN A 284 17.93 1.91 21.74
C ASN A 284 17.82 3.41 22.04
N LYS A 285 18.23 4.30 21.11
CA LYS A 285 18.18 5.75 21.33
C LYS A 285 16.83 6.37 20.95
N GLY A 286 15.80 5.56 20.70
CA GLY A 286 14.46 6.01 20.36
C GLY A 286 14.29 6.35 18.88
N PHE A 287 13.12 6.88 18.54
CA PHE A 287 12.74 7.25 17.18
C PHE A 287 13.67 8.33 16.57
N ARG A 288 13.90 8.27 15.25
CA ARG A 288 14.76 9.22 14.51
C ARG A 288 14.10 9.80 13.26
N TYR A 289 14.41 11.06 12.97
CA TYR A 289 13.84 11.79 11.85
C TYR A 289 14.97 12.27 10.92
N LEU A 290 15.23 11.52 9.86
CA LEU A 290 16.27 11.81 8.89
C LEU A 290 15.84 12.97 7.99
N TRP A 291 16.80 13.84 7.72
CA TRP A 291 16.60 15.10 7.04
C TRP A 291 17.75 15.42 6.10
N ASN A 292 17.43 15.83 4.87
CA ASN A 292 18.44 16.23 3.91
C ASN A 292 19.18 17.51 4.32
N SER A 293 20.48 17.37 4.50
CA SER A 293 21.38 18.48 4.81
C SER A 293 22.27 18.73 3.60
N ALA A 294 22.57 20.00 3.34
CA ALA A 294 23.47 20.38 2.26
C ALA A 294 24.88 20.64 2.79
N GLU A 295 25.87 20.09 2.09
CA GLU A 295 27.30 20.27 2.33
C GLU A 295 27.96 21.28 1.38
N GLU A 296 27.22 21.76 0.37
CA GLU A 296 27.66 22.75 -0.62
C GLU A 296 26.64 23.90 -0.82
N GLY A 297 27.07 24.97 -1.50
CA GLY A 297 26.21 26.11 -1.87
C GLY A 297 25.80 27.01 -0.68
N PRO A 298 24.77 27.87 -0.85
CA PRO A 298 24.36 28.87 0.15
C PRO A 298 23.88 28.25 1.48
N ASN A 299 23.46 26.99 1.43
CA ASN A 299 23.06 26.20 2.59
C ASN A 299 24.24 25.73 3.43
N ALA A 300 25.42 25.49 2.83
CA ALA A 300 26.56 24.90 3.53
C ALA A 300 27.17 25.81 4.61
N ASP A 301 26.70 27.05 4.73
CA ASP A 301 27.16 28.02 5.71
C ASP A 301 27.11 27.52 7.16
N TRP A 302 26.08 26.74 7.56
CA TRP A 302 26.06 26.12 8.90
C TRP A 302 27.28 25.25 9.17
N LEU A 303 27.80 24.62 8.11
CA LEU A 303 28.92 23.69 8.12
C LEU A 303 30.25 24.39 7.84
N LEU A 304 30.30 25.32 6.87
CA LEU A 304 31.53 25.88 6.29
C LEU A 304 31.91 27.27 6.81
N SER A 305 31.02 27.95 7.53
CA SER A 305 31.27 29.30 8.05
C SER A 305 31.67 29.32 9.51
N ASP A 306 32.55 30.26 9.83
CA ASP A 306 32.98 30.58 11.20
C ASP A 306 32.17 31.73 11.81
N GLU A 307 31.21 32.30 11.07
CA GLU A 307 30.39 33.41 11.57
C GLU A 307 29.59 33.01 12.83
N PRO A 308 29.61 33.83 13.90
CA PRO A 308 28.85 33.56 15.12
C PRO A 308 27.32 33.50 14.89
N ASN A 309 26.82 34.27 13.92
CA ASN A 309 25.39 34.38 13.60
C ASN A 309 24.93 33.40 12.52
N ARG A 310 25.66 32.33 12.25
CA ARG A 310 25.16 31.25 11.36
C ARG A 310 24.06 30.44 12.05
N VAL A 311 23.27 29.70 11.28
CA VAL A 311 22.35 28.68 11.83
C VAL A 311 23.18 27.52 12.39
N LEU A 312 22.92 27.12 13.64
CA LEU A 312 23.78 26.18 14.38
C LEU A 312 23.52 24.69 14.06
N PHE A 313 22.49 24.40 13.27
CA PHE A 313 22.01 23.05 12.99
C PHE A 313 22.09 22.74 11.48
N PRO A 314 22.31 21.47 11.11
CA PRO A 314 22.23 21.06 9.71
C PRO A 314 20.85 21.37 9.10
N TYR A 315 20.87 22.00 7.93
CA TYR A 315 19.68 22.27 7.14
C TYR A 315 19.98 22.17 5.63
N GLY A 316 18.92 22.18 4.83
CA GLY A 316 19.00 22.31 3.38
C GLY A 316 17.68 22.91 2.90
N LEU A 317 17.71 24.11 2.34
CA LEU A 317 16.58 24.79 1.67
C LEU A 317 17.00 25.09 0.23
N ARG A 318 16.14 24.93 -0.78
CA ARG A 318 16.58 25.20 -2.16
C ARG A 318 16.47 26.66 -2.60
N ASP A 319 15.71 27.48 -1.88
CA ASP A 319 15.52 28.92 -2.17
C ASP A 319 16.57 29.78 -1.44
N GLU A 320 17.41 30.51 -2.18
CA GLU A 320 18.47 31.36 -1.61
C GLU A 320 17.93 32.50 -0.75
N ASP A 321 16.79 33.09 -1.12
CA ASP A 321 16.15 34.13 -0.31
C ASP A 321 15.64 33.53 0.99
N ALA A 322 15.04 32.34 0.94
CA ALA A 322 14.61 31.63 2.14
C ALA A 322 15.80 31.29 3.05
N VAL A 323 16.96 30.91 2.49
CA VAL A 323 18.20 30.71 3.25
C VAL A 323 18.65 32.00 3.93
N LYS A 324 18.63 33.13 3.23
CA LYS A 324 18.99 34.44 3.78
C LYS A 324 18.04 34.86 4.91
N GLU A 325 16.74 34.74 4.70
CA GLU A 325 15.71 35.02 5.71
C GLU A 325 15.87 34.09 6.94
N LEU A 326 16.19 32.81 6.73
CA LEU A 326 16.42 31.84 7.81
C LEU A 326 17.60 32.26 8.67
N LYS A 327 18.72 32.67 8.05
CA LYS A 327 19.90 33.18 8.76
C LYS A 327 19.58 34.46 9.53
N GLN A 328 18.87 35.40 8.92
CA GLN A 328 18.50 36.64 9.58
C GLN A 328 17.63 36.38 10.83
N LYS A 329 16.71 35.41 10.75
CA LYS A 329 15.75 35.11 11.81
C LYS A 329 16.30 34.17 12.89
N TYR A 330 17.15 33.22 12.51
CA TYR A 330 17.60 32.10 13.37
C TYR A 330 19.11 31.98 13.54
N GLY A 331 19.89 32.92 12.97
CA GLY A 331 21.32 32.99 13.17
C GLY A 331 21.72 33.07 14.64
N GLY A 332 22.65 32.21 15.07
CA GLY A 332 23.12 32.12 16.46
C GLY A 332 22.10 31.56 17.47
N ARG A 333 20.88 31.24 17.03
CA ARG A 333 19.82 30.73 17.90
C ARG A 333 19.93 29.22 18.11
N THR A 334 19.58 28.78 19.32
CA THR A 334 19.53 27.35 19.68
C THR A 334 18.13 26.75 19.52
N ASP A 335 17.10 27.57 19.32
CA ASP A 335 15.69 27.21 19.23
C ASP A 335 15.17 27.32 17.79
N VAL A 336 15.83 26.63 16.86
CA VAL A 336 15.40 26.58 15.46
C VAL A 336 14.31 25.51 15.30
N PRO A 337 13.07 25.85 14.88
CA PRO A 337 11.99 24.88 14.74
C PRO A 337 12.40 23.69 13.90
N ILE A 338 12.00 22.48 14.32
CA ILE A 338 12.40 21.18 13.74
C ILE A 338 13.90 20.89 13.90
N TYR A 339 14.79 21.71 13.33
CA TYR A 339 16.23 21.40 13.23
C TYR A 339 16.96 21.32 14.58
N SER A 340 16.49 22.05 15.60
CA SER A 340 17.06 21.96 16.95
C SER A 340 16.71 20.66 17.67
N ASP A 341 15.66 19.93 17.26
CA ASP A 341 15.22 18.70 17.93
C ASP A 341 16.33 17.63 17.85
N PRO A 342 16.75 17.01 18.97
CA PRO A 342 17.83 16.03 19.01
C PRO A 342 17.58 14.77 18.17
N ARG A 343 16.32 14.49 17.81
CA ARG A 343 15.94 13.33 16.99
C ARG A 343 16.08 13.60 15.50
N VAL A 344 16.26 14.85 15.08
CA VAL A 344 16.55 15.20 13.67
C VAL A 344 17.97 14.79 13.31
N VAL A 345 18.10 14.04 12.22
CA VAL A 345 19.34 13.40 11.77
C VAL A 345 19.78 13.97 10.43
N PRO A 346 20.92 14.67 10.35
CA PRO A 346 21.47 15.11 9.07
C PRO A 346 21.76 13.93 8.15
N THR A 347 21.27 14.03 6.92
CA THR A 347 21.40 13.04 5.85
C THR A 347 21.98 13.72 4.63
N PHE A 348 23.12 13.26 4.13
CA PHE A 348 23.81 13.86 2.97
C PHE A 348 23.66 12.99 1.74
N HIS A 349 23.66 13.59 0.54
CA HIS A 349 23.65 12.82 -0.69
C HIS A 349 25.01 12.10 -0.87
N GLY A 350 24.96 10.80 -1.07
CA GLY A 350 26.17 9.98 -1.18
C GLY A 350 25.94 8.52 -0.81
N VAL A 351 26.88 7.69 -1.26
CA VAL A 351 26.91 6.25 -1.00
C VAL A 351 27.87 5.99 0.16
N GLY A 352 27.46 5.18 1.14
CA GLY A 352 28.24 4.96 2.35
C GLY A 352 28.57 6.29 3.03
N ALA A 353 29.68 6.36 3.77
CA ALA A 353 30.17 7.55 4.45
C ALA A 353 30.75 8.65 3.53
N GLY A 354 30.12 8.91 2.38
CA GLY A 354 30.62 9.78 1.31
C GLY A 354 30.94 11.23 1.74
N ILE A 355 30.33 11.75 2.80
CA ILE A 355 30.68 13.07 3.38
C ILE A 355 32.14 13.13 3.88
N PHE A 356 32.74 11.98 4.17
CA PHE A 356 34.16 11.85 4.52
C PHE A 356 35.06 11.48 3.35
N ALA A 357 34.59 11.69 2.11
CA ALA A 357 35.41 11.52 0.92
C ALA A 357 36.73 12.31 1.00
N THR A 358 37.81 11.69 0.53
CA THR A 358 39.14 12.31 0.47
C THR A 358 39.47 12.78 -0.93
N ASP A 359 40.24 13.86 -1.04
CA ASP A 359 40.86 14.24 -2.30
C ASP A 359 41.86 13.14 -2.72
N PRO A 360 41.72 12.55 -3.92
CA PRO A 360 42.58 11.45 -4.36
C PRO A 360 44.06 11.85 -4.55
N LYS A 361 44.36 13.15 -4.67
CA LYS A 361 45.73 13.67 -4.81
C LYS A 361 46.43 13.87 -3.48
N THR A 362 45.70 14.34 -2.46
CA THR A 362 46.28 14.68 -1.16
C THR A 362 46.03 13.61 -0.09
N GLY A 363 45.03 12.75 -0.29
CA GLY A 363 44.56 11.80 0.72
C GLY A 363 43.81 12.46 1.89
N GLU A 364 43.61 13.78 1.85
CA GLU A 364 42.93 14.52 2.91
C GLU A 364 41.41 14.53 2.72
N VAL A 365 40.67 14.45 3.84
CA VAL A 365 39.21 14.61 3.85
C VAL A 365 38.85 16.02 3.39
N HIS A 366 37.81 16.14 2.55
CA HIS A 366 37.33 17.44 2.08
C HIS A 366 36.94 18.38 3.25
N PRO A 367 37.02 19.72 3.07
CA PRO A 367 36.74 20.69 4.14
C PRO A 367 35.38 20.49 4.83
N ALA A 368 34.33 20.18 4.06
CA ALA A 368 33.00 19.87 4.59
C ALA A 368 33.03 18.67 5.55
N GLY A 369 33.68 17.56 5.17
CA GLY A 369 33.83 16.38 6.02
C GLY A 369 34.63 16.64 7.30
N LYS A 370 35.72 17.44 7.22
CA LYS A 370 36.50 17.86 8.40
C LYS A 370 35.64 18.66 9.39
N ARG A 371 34.88 19.64 8.89
CA ARG A 371 33.99 20.46 9.74
C ARG A 371 32.81 19.67 10.27
N PHE A 372 32.32 18.69 9.51
CA PHE A 372 31.25 17.82 9.96
C PHE A 372 31.71 16.93 11.12
N ALA A 373 32.92 16.36 11.03
CA ALA A 373 33.53 15.64 12.14
C ALA A 373 33.66 16.53 13.41
N GLN A 374 34.11 17.78 13.26
CA GLN A 374 34.16 18.73 14.38
C GLN A 374 32.78 19.02 14.96
N TRP A 375 31.74 19.10 14.12
CA TRP A 375 30.36 19.26 14.58
C TRP A 375 29.88 18.02 15.36
N LEU A 376 30.19 16.80 14.88
CA LEU A 376 29.87 15.56 15.60
C LEU A 376 30.58 15.49 16.96
N ASP A 377 31.83 15.95 17.05
CA ASP A 377 32.57 16.03 18.32
C ASP A 377 31.90 16.96 19.34
N LYS A 378 31.39 18.11 18.87
CA LYS A 378 30.65 19.07 19.71
C LYS A 378 29.24 18.61 20.07
N ASN A 379 28.71 17.60 19.39
CA ASN A 379 27.34 17.13 19.54
C ASN A 379 27.30 15.60 19.71
N PRO A 380 27.78 15.04 20.84
CA PRO A 380 28.00 13.60 21.00
C PRO A 380 26.75 12.73 20.80
N ASP A 381 25.56 13.28 21.05
CA ASP A 381 24.28 12.54 20.94
C ASP A 381 23.66 12.54 19.54
N ARG A 382 24.21 13.31 18.59
CA ARG A 382 23.62 13.47 17.25
C ARG A 382 23.94 12.28 16.34
N MET A 383 22.96 11.72 15.66
CA MET A 383 23.22 10.71 14.63
C MET A 383 23.45 11.35 13.27
N TRP A 384 23.83 10.55 12.28
CA TRP A 384 23.95 10.98 10.89
C TRP A 384 23.65 9.83 9.92
N ALA A 385 23.28 10.17 8.70
CA ALA A 385 22.89 9.23 7.65
C ALA A 385 23.31 9.74 6.27
N MET A 386 23.07 8.92 5.25
CA MET A 386 23.40 9.24 3.85
C MET A 386 22.24 8.84 2.94
N MET A 387 22.14 9.42 1.74
CA MET A 387 21.14 9.13 0.72
C MET A 387 21.84 8.70 -0.58
N MET A 388 21.73 7.43 -0.95
CA MET A 388 22.55 6.85 -2.03
C MET A 388 21.96 7.01 -3.43
N ASN A 389 20.68 7.38 -3.54
CA ASN A 389 19.96 7.41 -4.82
C ASN A 389 20.74 8.21 -5.88
N TYR A 390 20.91 7.60 -7.07
CA TYR A 390 21.54 8.20 -8.25
C TYR A 390 22.99 8.67 -8.09
N HIS A 391 23.63 8.37 -6.95
CA HIS A 391 24.97 8.87 -6.68
C HIS A 391 26.05 7.87 -7.19
N PRO A 392 27.10 8.34 -7.89
CA PRO A 392 28.14 7.46 -8.46
C PRO A 392 29.08 6.84 -7.41
N GLY A 393 29.00 7.30 -6.16
CA GLY A 393 29.89 6.91 -5.07
C GLY A 393 31.26 7.60 -5.18
N LYS A 394 31.91 7.84 -4.05
CA LYS A 394 33.28 8.38 -4.01
C LYS A 394 34.11 7.59 -2.97
N PRO A 395 35.37 7.23 -3.27
CA PRO A 395 36.23 6.61 -2.28
C PRO A 395 36.44 7.52 -1.07
N ILE A 396 36.39 6.96 0.14
CA ILE A 396 36.60 7.73 1.38
C ILE A 396 38.04 7.74 1.88
N GLY A 397 38.93 6.95 1.27
CA GLY A 397 40.34 6.87 1.65
C GLY A 397 40.57 6.43 3.11
N ASP A 398 41.82 6.40 3.56
CA ASP A 398 42.15 5.95 4.92
C ASP A 398 41.73 6.96 5.99
N ALA A 399 41.88 8.26 5.71
CA ALA A 399 41.47 9.32 6.63
C ALA A 399 39.94 9.34 6.83
N GLY A 400 39.16 9.16 5.76
CA GLY A 400 37.70 9.05 5.87
C GLY A 400 37.27 7.76 6.56
N GLN A 401 37.97 6.64 6.36
CA GLN A 401 37.74 5.41 7.12
C GLN A 401 37.97 5.60 8.64
N GLN A 402 39.00 6.34 9.04
CA GLN A 402 39.25 6.64 10.45
C GLN A 402 38.10 7.46 11.06
N LEU A 403 37.57 8.45 10.32
CA LEU A 403 36.40 9.22 10.77
C LEU A 403 35.14 8.35 10.84
N LEU A 404 34.89 7.51 9.83
CA LEU A 404 33.78 6.57 9.87
C LEU A 404 33.90 5.62 11.07
N ALA A 405 35.08 5.07 11.36
CA ALA A 405 35.29 4.23 12.52
C ALA A 405 35.02 4.98 13.84
N LYS A 406 35.46 6.24 13.96
CA LYS A 406 35.22 7.10 15.12
C LYS A 406 33.73 7.36 15.37
N TYR A 407 32.92 7.48 14.32
CA TYR A 407 31.49 7.82 14.42
C TYR A 407 30.55 6.69 13.97
N ARG A 408 31.03 5.44 13.90
CA ARG A 408 30.30 4.29 13.35
C ARG A 408 29.03 4.01 14.14
N ASP A 409 29.10 4.16 15.45
CA ASP A 409 27.98 3.99 16.38
C ASP A 409 26.89 5.06 16.20
N ARG A 410 27.14 6.11 15.42
CA ARG A 410 26.18 7.20 15.16
C ARG A 410 25.69 7.22 13.72
N TYR A 411 26.21 6.33 12.86
CA TYR A 411 25.84 6.23 11.46
C TYR A 411 24.66 5.27 11.26
N LEU A 412 23.50 5.83 10.89
CA LEU A 412 22.27 5.04 10.69
C LEU A 412 22.35 4.12 9.48
N GLY A 413 23.06 4.54 8.44
CA GLY A 413 23.16 3.86 7.15
C GLY A 413 22.91 4.80 5.97
N SER A 414 22.73 4.22 4.80
CA SER A 414 22.39 4.90 3.55
C SER A 414 20.99 4.52 3.08
N ILE A 415 20.11 5.51 2.92
CA ILE A 415 18.79 5.34 2.33
C ILE A 415 18.91 5.04 0.84
N SER A 416 18.15 4.06 0.37
CA SER A 416 17.98 3.67 -1.03
C SER A 416 16.47 3.66 -1.36
N GLY A 417 15.93 4.77 -1.86
CA GLY A 417 14.48 4.96 -2.06
C GLY A 417 13.88 4.07 -3.14
N GLU A 418 14.61 3.80 -4.22
CA GLU A 418 14.04 3.09 -5.39
C GLU A 418 14.83 1.84 -5.77
N SER A 419 15.69 1.37 -4.87
CA SER A 419 16.53 0.21 -5.12
C SER A 419 16.60 -0.72 -3.92
N ILE A 420 16.80 -2.00 -4.20
CA ILE A 420 17.05 -3.04 -3.19
C ILE A 420 18.46 -2.97 -2.62
N GLY A 421 19.37 -2.20 -3.23
CA GLY A 421 20.73 -1.99 -2.77
C GLY A 421 21.53 -1.13 -3.74
N TYR A 422 22.84 -1.02 -3.52
CA TYR A 422 23.72 -0.20 -4.36
C TYR A 422 24.42 -1.05 -5.42
N PHE A 423 23.67 -1.66 -6.34
CA PHE A 423 24.20 -2.49 -7.42
C PHE A 423 23.21 -2.59 -8.59
N TYR A 424 23.70 -2.91 -9.78
CA TYR A 424 22.88 -3.07 -10.99
C TYR A 424 23.45 -4.23 -11.82
N PRO A 425 22.92 -5.46 -11.66
CA PRO A 425 23.40 -6.61 -12.41
C PRO A 425 23.04 -6.46 -13.88
N LYS A 426 23.87 -6.99 -14.78
CA LYS A 426 23.50 -7.03 -16.21
C LYS A 426 22.34 -8.00 -16.41
N SER A 427 21.36 -7.61 -17.22
CA SER A 427 20.16 -8.43 -17.47
C SER A 427 20.49 -9.82 -18.04
N GLU A 428 21.54 -9.94 -18.85
CA GLU A 428 22.00 -11.23 -19.41
C GLU A 428 22.55 -12.17 -18.33
N GLU A 429 23.34 -11.63 -17.40
CA GLU A 429 23.90 -12.39 -16.27
C GLU A 429 22.78 -12.86 -15.34
N MET A 430 21.84 -11.97 -15.01
CA MET A 430 20.67 -12.29 -14.19
C MET A 430 19.80 -13.38 -14.83
N ARG A 431 19.52 -13.26 -16.14
CA ARG A 431 18.76 -14.27 -16.88
C ARG A 431 19.48 -15.62 -16.91
N ALA A 432 20.80 -15.61 -17.09
CA ALA A 432 21.60 -16.83 -17.11
C ALA A 432 21.58 -17.58 -15.76
N VAL A 433 21.81 -16.89 -14.64
CA VAL A 433 21.84 -17.54 -13.32
C VAL A 433 20.47 -18.08 -12.90
N THR A 434 19.39 -17.44 -13.32
CA THR A 434 18.01 -17.85 -12.99
C THR A 434 17.42 -18.85 -14.00
N ALA A 435 18.16 -19.25 -15.04
CA ALA A 435 17.63 -20.03 -16.16
C ALA A 435 17.07 -21.41 -15.80
N GLN A 436 17.48 -22.00 -14.67
CA GLN A 436 17.03 -23.33 -14.22
C GLN A 436 15.98 -23.26 -13.10
N ALA A 437 15.65 -22.07 -12.59
CA ALA A 437 14.64 -21.94 -11.56
C ALA A 437 13.24 -22.27 -12.11
N THR A 438 12.54 -23.14 -11.40
CA THR A 438 11.14 -23.52 -11.66
C THR A 438 10.21 -23.16 -10.50
N THR A 439 10.77 -22.88 -9.32
CA THR A 439 10.05 -22.36 -8.15
C THR A 439 10.55 -20.98 -7.75
N ARG A 440 9.73 -20.20 -7.03
CA ARG A 440 10.14 -18.87 -6.54
C ARG A 440 11.29 -18.96 -5.53
N ARG A 441 11.36 -20.01 -4.71
CA ARG A 441 12.50 -20.26 -3.81
C ARG A 441 13.80 -20.45 -4.57
N GLN A 442 13.80 -21.34 -5.58
CA GLN A 442 14.95 -21.53 -6.47
C GLN A 442 15.35 -20.25 -7.19
N LEU A 443 14.37 -19.42 -7.57
CA LEU A 443 14.63 -18.13 -8.19
C LEU A 443 15.41 -17.20 -7.26
N VAL A 444 14.94 -17.04 -6.01
CA VAL A 444 15.60 -16.22 -4.99
C VAL A 444 16.99 -16.77 -4.64
N GLU A 445 17.12 -18.09 -4.49
CA GLU A 445 18.39 -18.76 -4.24
C GLU A 445 19.40 -18.50 -5.37
N ALA A 446 18.94 -18.54 -6.63
CA ALA A 446 19.79 -18.34 -7.80
C ALA A 446 20.33 -16.91 -7.93
N PHE A 447 19.49 -15.88 -7.73
CA PHE A 447 19.95 -14.49 -7.88
C PHE A 447 20.61 -13.90 -6.63
N THR A 448 20.43 -14.51 -5.45
CA THR A 448 20.96 -13.98 -4.17
C THR A 448 22.48 -13.78 -4.19
N PRO A 449 23.30 -14.77 -4.61
CA PRO A 449 24.77 -14.61 -4.62
C PRO A 449 25.24 -13.49 -5.54
N LEU A 450 24.62 -13.34 -6.71
CA LEU A 450 24.93 -12.30 -7.69
C LEU A 450 24.67 -10.90 -7.11
N THR A 451 23.50 -10.73 -6.48
CA THR A 451 23.11 -9.50 -5.83
C THR A 451 24.03 -9.13 -4.65
N GLN A 452 24.30 -10.08 -3.75
CA GLN A 452 25.17 -9.85 -2.59
C GLN A 452 26.60 -9.51 -3.00
N THR A 453 27.12 -10.15 -4.04
CA THR A 453 28.45 -9.86 -4.59
C THR A 453 28.49 -8.47 -5.21
N GLY A 454 27.52 -8.12 -6.04
CA GLY A 454 27.46 -6.80 -6.68
C GLY A 454 27.38 -5.65 -5.66
N ASN A 455 26.56 -5.81 -4.61
CA ASN A 455 26.47 -4.81 -3.55
C ASN A 455 27.78 -4.72 -2.73
N ARG A 456 28.41 -5.87 -2.42
CA ARG A 456 29.72 -5.91 -1.75
C ARG A 456 30.80 -5.17 -2.54
N GLU A 457 30.92 -5.44 -3.84
CA GLU A 457 31.91 -4.81 -4.71
C GLU A 457 31.75 -3.29 -4.77
N LYS A 458 30.50 -2.83 -4.84
CA LYS A 458 30.17 -1.41 -4.86
C LYS A 458 30.54 -0.70 -3.56
N TYR A 459 30.24 -1.29 -2.40
CA TYR A 459 30.70 -0.75 -1.12
C TYR A 459 32.21 -0.86 -0.93
N ARG A 460 32.85 -1.93 -1.40
CA ARG A 460 34.32 -2.06 -1.41
C ARG A 460 34.97 -0.94 -2.21
N ALA A 461 34.39 -0.53 -3.34
CA ALA A 461 34.88 0.61 -4.12
C ALA A 461 34.78 1.95 -3.36
N VAL A 462 33.74 2.13 -2.53
CA VAL A 462 33.58 3.33 -1.67
C VAL A 462 34.56 3.30 -0.49
N TYR A 463 34.73 2.14 0.14
CA TYR A 463 35.49 2.02 1.39
C TYR A 463 36.95 1.61 1.22
N GLY A 464 37.36 1.17 0.03
CA GLY A 464 38.69 0.61 -0.25
C GLY A 464 38.91 -0.81 0.29
N LYS A 465 37.99 -1.32 1.13
CA LYS A 465 38.01 -2.65 1.73
C LYS A 465 36.59 -3.11 2.08
N ASP A 466 36.44 -4.39 2.41
CA ASP A 466 35.21 -4.87 3.03
C ASP A 466 35.16 -4.39 4.49
N LEU A 467 34.29 -3.42 4.79
CA LEU A 467 34.12 -2.91 6.16
C LEU A 467 33.33 -3.85 7.05
N ASP A 468 32.28 -4.44 6.49
CA ASP A 468 31.38 -5.34 7.20
C ASP A 468 31.34 -6.69 6.49
N ALA A 469 31.29 -7.77 7.28
CA ALA A 469 31.07 -9.11 6.73
C ALA A 469 29.76 -9.17 5.93
N ASN A 470 28.77 -8.38 6.37
CA ASN A 470 27.46 -8.22 5.75
C ASN A 470 27.41 -6.92 4.90
N PRO A 471 27.35 -7.01 3.57
CA PRO A 471 27.37 -5.83 2.69
C PRO A 471 26.04 -5.04 2.71
N TYR A 472 24.99 -5.57 3.34
CA TYR A 472 23.68 -4.93 3.47
C TYR A 472 23.45 -4.24 4.82
N ALA A 473 24.38 -4.35 5.77
CA ALA A 473 24.18 -3.84 7.13
C ALA A 473 23.80 -2.35 7.18
N ASP A 474 24.33 -1.54 6.26
CA ASP A 474 24.06 -0.11 6.15
C ASP A 474 23.08 0.26 5.04
N VAL A 475 22.58 -0.70 4.26
CA VAL A 475 21.55 -0.44 3.25
C VAL A 475 20.21 -0.29 3.96
N ILE A 476 19.58 0.87 3.77
CA ILE A 476 18.20 1.11 4.17
C ILE A 476 17.37 1.18 2.88
N SER A 477 17.00 0.02 2.35
CA SER A 477 16.16 -0.05 1.14
C SER A 477 14.73 0.33 1.49
N CYS A 478 14.21 1.32 0.77
CA CYS A 478 12.91 1.92 0.97
C CYS A 478 12.07 1.89 -0.31
N LEU A 479 11.96 0.74 -0.99
CA LEU A 479 11.14 0.63 -2.20
C LEU A 479 9.70 1.16 -1.97
N SER A 480 9.16 1.96 -2.90
CA SER A 480 7.73 2.28 -2.87
C SER A 480 6.92 1.06 -3.27
N VAL A 481 7.17 0.57 -4.48
CA VAL A 481 6.59 -0.66 -5.00
C VAL A 481 7.63 -1.75 -5.03
N GLY A 482 7.21 -2.93 -4.54
CA GLY A 482 8.06 -4.09 -4.40
C GLY A 482 8.58 -4.32 -3.00
N ASN A 483 8.35 -3.38 -2.09
CA ASN A 483 8.72 -3.55 -0.68
C ASN A 483 8.16 -4.85 -0.12
N ILE A 484 6.89 -5.20 -0.42
CA ILE A 484 6.25 -6.40 0.13
C ILE A 484 7.02 -7.65 -0.31
N ALA A 485 7.39 -7.77 -1.59
CA ALA A 485 8.13 -8.91 -2.11
C ALA A 485 9.60 -8.99 -1.65
N TRP A 486 10.26 -7.83 -1.48
CA TRP A 486 11.70 -7.79 -1.22
C TRP A 486 12.06 -7.68 0.27
N ALA A 487 11.17 -7.17 1.13
CA ALA A 487 11.45 -7.04 2.56
C ALA A 487 11.88 -8.37 3.23
N PRO A 488 11.26 -9.53 2.93
CA PRO A 488 11.73 -10.81 3.46
C PRO A 488 13.17 -11.10 3.03
N ILE A 489 13.48 -10.93 1.75
CA ILE A 489 14.78 -11.24 1.16
C ILE A 489 15.87 -10.31 1.72
N LEU A 490 15.59 -9.01 1.82
CA LEU A 490 16.48 -8.01 2.42
C LEU A 490 16.78 -8.31 3.89
N SER A 491 15.76 -8.77 4.64
CA SER A 491 15.95 -9.30 6.00
C SER A 491 16.88 -10.51 6.02
N GLN A 492 16.84 -11.40 5.03
CA GLN A 492 17.78 -12.53 4.93
C GLN A 492 19.19 -12.14 4.50
N TRP A 493 19.33 -11.14 3.61
CA TRP A 493 20.62 -10.61 3.21
C TRP A 493 21.31 -9.81 4.31
N GLY A 494 20.59 -9.52 5.40
CA GLY A 494 21.14 -8.92 6.61
C GLY A 494 20.94 -7.40 6.67
N CYS A 495 19.99 -6.81 5.95
CA CYS A 495 19.62 -5.43 6.19
C CYS A 495 19.27 -5.23 7.67
N ARG A 496 19.94 -4.29 8.34
CA ARG A 496 19.62 -3.90 9.72
C ARG A 496 18.28 -3.18 9.78
N THR A 497 17.96 -2.44 8.74
CA THR A 497 16.74 -1.65 8.61
C THR A 497 16.03 -2.03 7.33
N ILE A 498 14.78 -2.44 7.42
CA ILE A 498 13.89 -2.59 6.26
C ILE A 498 13.03 -1.33 6.13
N GLY A 499 12.83 -0.85 4.92
CA GLY A 499 12.10 0.39 4.72
C GLY A 499 11.09 0.32 3.57
N TYR A 500 10.18 1.28 3.59
CA TYR A 500 9.13 1.46 2.59
C TYR A 500 9.02 2.95 2.22
N GLU A 501 8.89 3.23 0.92
CA GLU A 501 8.54 4.56 0.43
C GLU A 501 7.02 4.74 0.33
N SER A 502 6.48 5.48 1.30
CA SER A 502 5.09 5.93 1.31
C SER A 502 4.91 7.07 0.31
N SER A 503 3.98 6.88 -0.62
CA SER A 503 3.54 7.88 -1.59
C SER A 503 2.01 7.98 -1.62
N ALA A 504 1.46 9.09 -2.10
CA ALA A 504 0.02 9.29 -2.13
C ALA A 504 -0.71 8.17 -2.89
N ALA A 505 -0.15 7.74 -4.01
CA ALA A 505 -0.72 6.66 -4.85
C ALA A 505 -0.64 5.27 -4.21
N THR A 506 0.21 5.04 -3.21
CA THR A 506 0.38 3.74 -2.55
C THR A 506 -0.26 3.66 -1.16
N SER A 507 -0.98 4.73 -0.76
CA SER A 507 -1.56 4.87 0.59
C SER A 507 -2.70 3.91 0.91
N SER A 508 -3.45 3.46 -0.11
CA SER A 508 -4.54 2.48 0.03
C SER A 508 -4.11 1.15 0.63
N VAL A 509 -2.80 0.85 0.66
CA VAL A 509 -2.25 -0.40 1.20
C VAL A 509 -1.33 -0.17 2.40
N LEU A 510 -1.31 1.03 2.99
CA LEU A 510 -0.35 1.39 4.05
C LEU A 510 -0.40 0.43 5.24
N ASN A 511 -1.60 0.13 5.76
CA ASN A 511 -1.79 -0.80 6.86
C ASN A 511 -1.30 -2.22 6.53
N MET A 512 -1.60 -2.70 5.32
CA MET A 512 -1.11 -3.98 4.82
C MET A 512 0.42 -4.01 4.69
N ARG A 513 1.03 -2.98 4.10
CA ARG A 513 2.50 -2.86 4.01
C ARG A 513 3.15 -2.87 5.39
N TRP A 514 2.52 -2.21 6.37
CA TRP A 514 2.98 -2.25 7.75
C TRP A 514 2.86 -3.63 8.39
N ALA A 515 1.82 -4.40 8.10
CA ALA A 515 1.73 -5.79 8.56
C ALA A 515 2.94 -6.63 8.08
N PHE A 516 3.32 -6.48 6.79
CA PHE A 516 4.54 -7.10 6.25
C PHE A 516 5.81 -6.59 6.94
N MET A 517 6.07 -5.28 6.91
CA MET A 517 7.28 -4.73 7.50
C MET A 517 7.42 -5.06 8.98
N ARG A 518 6.35 -4.92 9.76
CA ARG A 518 6.36 -5.16 11.21
C ARG A 518 6.60 -6.64 11.52
N GLY A 519 5.88 -7.55 10.87
CA GLY A 519 6.06 -8.99 11.10
C GLY A 519 7.45 -9.48 10.70
N ILE A 520 7.97 -9.05 9.54
CA ILE A 520 9.34 -9.36 9.09
C ILE A 520 10.38 -8.79 10.05
N ALA A 521 10.23 -7.53 10.49
CA ALA A 521 11.15 -6.90 11.43
C ALA A 521 11.18 -7.61 12.79
N ARG A 522 10.03 -8.08 13.29
CA ARG A 522 9.96 -8.88 14.51
C ARG A 522 10.70 -10.21 14.36
N GLN A 523 10.52 -10.87 13.22
CA GLN A 523 11.12 -12.18 12.93
C GLN A 523 12.65 -12.11 12.76
N GLY A 524 13.14 -11.09 12.06
CA GLY A 524 14.57 -10.92 11.79
C GLY A 524 15.29 -9.90 12.68
N GLU A 525 14.60 -9.37 13.70
CA GLU A 525 15.16 -8.42 14.66
C GLU A 525 15.60 -7.07 14.06
N GLN A 526 14.96 -6.64 12.96
CA GLN A 526 15.29 -5.41 12.24
C GLN A 526 14.68 -4.14 12.84
N LEU A 527 15.26 -3.02 12.44
CA LEU A 527 14.65 -1.69 12.48
C LEU A 527 13.70 -1.50 11.29
N THR A 528 12.78 -0.54 11.40
CA THR A 528 11.90 -0.13 10.31
C THR A 528 12.14 1.34 9.94
N ALA A 529 12.12 1.64 8.64
CA ALA A 529 12.23 2.99 8.12
C ALA A 529 11.07 3.33 7.20
N THR A 530 10.69 4.60 7.17
CA THR A 530 9.74 5.12 6.18
C THR A 530 10.41 6.21 5.38
N TYR A 531 10.41 6.07 4.07
CA TYR A 531 10.74 7.14 3.15
C TYR A 531 9.41 7.79 2.77
N ARG A 532 9.25 9.10 2.98
CA ARG A 532 8.05 9.80 2.54
C ARG A 532 8.33 10.56 1.27
N SER A 533 7.60 10.16 0.24
CA SER A 533 7.47 10.89 -1.00
C SER A 533 6.08 11.53 -1.01
N CYS A 534 6.00 12.85 -0.98
CA CYS A 534 4.70 13.51 -1.13
C CYS A 534 4.23 13.57 -2.59
N ASN A 535 4.80 12.71 -3.44
CA ASN A 535 4.48 12.63 -4.84
C ASN A 535 3.15 11.88 -5.06
N PHE A 536 2.38 12.40 -6.00
CA PHE A 536 1.31 11.71 -6.69
C PHE A 536 1.66 11.78 -8.19
N GLY A 537 2.12 10.68 -8.78
CA GLY A 537 2.79 10.74 -10.08
C GLY A 537 4.00 11.67 -10.03
N ASP A 538 4.13 12.56 -11.03
CA ASP A 538 5.17 13.59 -11.06
C ASP A 538 4.72 14.92 -10.41
N ALA A 539 3.70 14.91 -9.55
CA ALA A 539 3.19 16.08 -8.84
C ALA A 539 3.46 16.00 -7.32
N SER A 540 3.82 17.10 -6.67
CA SER A 540 4.23 17.14 -5.25
C SER A 540 3.85 18.46 -4.59
N THR A 541 3.50 18.42 -3.29
CA THR A 541 3.21 19.66 -2.55
C THR A 541 4.50 20.29 -2.07
N ILE A 542 4.96 21.32 -2.77
CA ILE A 542 6.18 22.08 -2.45
C ILE A 542 5.87 23.55 -2.20
N PHE A 543 6.71 24.21 -1.41
CA PHE A 543 6.52 25.61 -1.00
C PHE A 543 7.63 26.55 -1.52
N SER A 544 8.49 26.07 -2.42
CA SER A 544 9.60 26.85 -3.02
C SER A 544 9.47 26.97 -4.54
N ASN A 545 10.18 27.95 -5.12
CA ASN A 545 10.20 28.21 -6.56
C ASN A 545 11.26 27.39 -7.33
N SER A 546 12.03 26.55 -6.65
CA SER A 546 13.19 25.82 -7.20
C SER A 546 12.85 24.45 -7.79
N GLY A 547 11.56 24.08 -7.80
CA GLY A 547 11.11 22.83 -8.40
C GLY A 547 11.37 22.79 -9.91
N SER A 548 11.70 21.61 -10.45
CA SER A 548 11.84 21.38 -11.89
C SER A 548 10.58 21.71 -12.68
N TYR A 549 9.43 21.77 -11.97
CA TYR A 549 8.15 22.19 -12.51
C TYR A 549 7.89 23.26 -11.37
N HIS A 550 8.13 24.59 -11.54
CA HIS A 550 7.52 25.68 -10.72
C HIS A 550 6.42 26.67 -11.33
N SER A 551 6.14 26.72 -12.65
CA SER A 551 4.95 27.28 -13.33
C SER A 551 4.07 26.28 -14.16
N PRO A 552 2.74 26.19 -13.96
CA PRO A 552 1.87 25.33 -14.78
C PRO A 552 1.91 25.72 -16.27
N GLN A 553 2.04 24.74 -17.16
CA GLN A 553 1.87 24.94 -18.61
C GLN A 553 0.39 24.73 -19.01
N ALA A 554 -0.31 23.79 -18.35
CA ALA A 554 -1.76 23.64 -18.33
C ALA A 554 -2.30 23.30 -16.92
N ILE A 555 -3.61 23.46 -16.68
CA ILE A 555 -4.27 23.12 -15.40
C ILE A 555 -4.23 21.61 -15.07
N LEU A 556 -4.07 20.76 -16.09
CA LEU A 556 -4.16 19.31 -16.01
C LEU A 556 -2.79 18.59 -15.97
N ASP A 557 -1.69 19.34 -15.99
CA ASP A 557 -0.34 18.77 -15.98
C ASP A 557 0.14 18.40 -14.57
N ASN A 558 0.87 17.29 -14.47
CA ASN A 558 1.60 16.91 -13.25
C ASN A 558 2.64 17.98 -12.91
N TYR A 559 2.57 18.54 -11.70
CA TYR A 559 3.38 19.69 -11.34
C TYR A 559 3.70 19.80 -9.86
N TYR A 560 4.76 20.52 -9.52
CA TYR A 560 5.08 20.84 -8.12
C TYR A 560 4.52 22.22 -7.76
N SER A 561 3.59 22.26 -6.81
CA SER A 561 2.99 23.51 -6.33
C SER A 561 2.50 23.36 -4.90
N VAL A 562 2.08 24.46 -4.27
CA VAL A 562 1.54 24.45 -2.90
C VAL A 562 0.20 23.68 -2.77
N TYR A 563 -0.42 23.26 -3.88
CA TYR A 563 -1.69 22.55 -3.91
C TYR A 563 -1.64 21.18 -4.62
N SER A 564 -0.54 20.85 -5.31
CA SER A 564 -0.39 19.62 -6.09
C SER A 564 0.21 18.49 -5.24
N GLY A 565 0.10 17.23 -5.66
CA GLY A 565 0.66 16.09 -4.90
C GLY A 565 -0.01 15.88 -3.54
N ALA A 566 0.63 15.19 -2.59
CA ALA A 566 -0.04 14.71 -1.38
C ALA A 566 -0.60 15.81 -0.44
N GLY A 567 -1.89 15.75 -0.14
CA GLY A 567 -2.63 16.67 0.71
C GLY A 567 -2.26 16.59 2.20
N MET A 568 -2.72 17.60 2.96
CA MET A 568 -2.37 17.71 4.38
C MET A 568 -2.99 16.62 5.24
N THR A 569 -4.19 16.14 4.89
CA THR A 569 -4.81 15.00 5.59
C THR A 569 -4.00 13.74 5.36
N TRP A 570 -3.58 13.46 4.11
CA TRP A 570 -2.71 12.33 3.83
C TRP A 570 -1.43 12.38 4.66
N TYR A 571 -0.75 13.52 4.66
CA TYR A 571 0.52 13.69 5.37
C TYR A 571 0.38 13.51 6.88
N LYS A 572 -0.70 14.07 7.45
CA LYS A 572 -1.04 13.94 8.87
C LYS A 572 -1.30 12.48 9.25
N PHE A 573 -2.05 11.76 8.42
CA PHE A 573 -2.36 10.35 8.66
C PHE A 573 -1.12 9.48 8.53
N ASP A 574 -0.28 9.76 7.53
CA ASP A 574 0.95 9.04 7.27
C ASP A 574 1.90 9.11 8.47
N ILE A 575 2.21 10.32 8.98
CA ILE A 575 3.12 10.48 10.12
C ILE A 575 2.61 9.74 11.36
N TRP A 576 1.33 9.92 11.71
CA TRP A 576 0.78 9.34 12.93
C TRP A 576 0.60 7.83 12.83
N TYR A 577 0.05 7.32 11.72
CA TYR A 577 -0.12 5.89 11.51
C TYR A 577 1.23 5.18 11.60
N GLN A 578 2.20 5.62 10.81
CA GLN A 578 3.49 4.93 10.71
C GLN A 578 4.28 5.00 12.03
N TYR A 579 4.22 6.12 12.76
CA TYR A 579 4.88 6.26 14.06
C TYR A 579 4.29 5.29 15.10
N MET A 580 2.95 5.18 15.12
CA MET A 580 2.23 4.31 16.03
C MET A 580 2.32 2.84 15.60
N ALA A 581 2.41 2.54 14.31
CA ALA A 581 2.62 1.20 13.76
C ALA A 581 4.04 0.64 14.00
N GLY A 582 4.96 1.44 14.57
CA GLY A 582 6.25 0.99 15.07
C GLY A 582 7.47 1.43 14.26
N ALA A 583 7.38 2.51 13.48
CA ALA A 583 8.54 3.04 12.77
C ALA A 583 9.72 3.36 13.72
N SER A 584 10.91 2.85 13.39
CA SER A 584 12.14 3.24 14.09
C SER A 584 12.63 4.60 13.62
N MET A 585 12.43 4.91 12.34
CA MET A 585 12.87 6.18 11.75
C MET A 585 12.07 6.60 10.54
N PHE A 586 12.08 7.90 10.28
CA PHE A 586 11.49 8.54 9.11
C PHE A 586 12.56 9.20 8.26
N TYR A 587 12.38 9.25 6.94
CA TYR A 587 13.15 10.04 5.99
C TYR A 587 12.18 10.83 5.10
N HIS A 588 12.52 12.08 4.78
CA HIS A 588 11.75 12.93 3.87
C HIS A 588 12.50 13.22 2.59
N GLU A 589 11.93 12.82 1.46
CA GLU A 589 12.52 13.05 0.14
C GLU A 589 12.58 14.53 -0.22
N GLN A 590 11.45 15.22 -0.18
CA GLN A 590 11.35 16.65 -0.54
C GLN A 590 11.62 17.58 0.65
N GLY A 591 12.27 17.09 1.71
CA GLY A 591 12.42 17.82 2.98
C GLY A 591 12.81 19.28 2.77
N PHE A 592 13.77 19.54 1.89
CA PHE A 592 14.30 20.87 1.61
C PHE A 592 13.26 21.97 1.31
N ASP A 593 12.12 21.61 0.70
CA ASP A 593 11.10 22.55 0.20
C ASP A 593 9.74 22.41 0.90
N GLU A 594 9.62 21.45 1.82
CA GLU A 594 8.33 21.10 2.38
C GLU A 594 8.01 21.82 3.68
N PHE A 595 9.00 22.15 4.51
CA PHE A 595 8.74 22.57 5.90
C PHE A 595 8.74 24.07 6.10
N TRP A 596 9.25 24.84 5.14
CA TRP A 596 9.44 26.28 5.26
C TRP A 596 8.79 27.02 4.08
N GLN A 597 8.21 28.18 4.42
CA GLN A 597 7.53 29.20 3.61
C GLN A 597 6.11 28.91 3.07
N PRO A 598 5.07 29.03 3.91
CA PRO A 598 3.71 29.31 3.46
C PRO A 598 3.49 30.81 3.29
N GLY A 599 3.38 31.26 2.04
CA GLY A 599 2.55 32.42 1.69
C GLY A 599 3.19 33.38 0.68
N GLY A 600 2.42 33.69 -0.38
CA GLY A 600 2.69 34.77 -1.33
C GLY A 600 2.65 34.43 -2.82
N THR A 601 2.05 33.31 -3.20
CA THR A 601 1.79 32.98 -4.61
C THR A 601 0.53 33.67 -5.17
N ALA A 602 -0.18 34.44 -4.34
CA ALA A 602 -1.38 35.20 -4.69
C ALA A 602 -1.16 36.71 -4.54
N ALA A 603 -2.18 37.52 -4.85
CA ALA A 603 -2.16 38.98 -4.76
C ALA A 603 -1.78 39.57 -3.38
N ALA A 604 -1.70 38.73 -2.34
CA ALA A 604 -1.29 39.11 -0.98
C ALA A 604 0.24 39.28 -0.80
N GLY A 605 1.07 38.93 -1.79
CA GLY A 605 2.53 39.11 -1.77
C GLY A 605 3.28 38.11 -0.86
N LYS A 606 4.61 38.01 -1.07
CA LYS A 606 5.52 37.13 -0.31
C LYS A 606 5.41 37.41 1.20
N GLN A 607 5.05 36.38 1.96
CA GLN A 607 5.01 36.41 3.43
C GLN A 607 6.40 36.15 4.01
N GLU A 608 6.63 36.59 5.25
CA GLU A 608 7.88 36.29 5.97
C GLU A 608 8.12 34.78 6.11
N LEU A 609 9.39 34.37 6.15
CA LEU A 609 9.78 33.01 6.46
C LEU A 609 9.14 32.48 7.75
N GLN A 610 8.34 31.42 7.61
CA GLN A 610 7.72 30.66 8.69
C GLN A 610 7.57 29.19 8.29
N LEU A 611 7.21 28.31 9.23
CA LEU A 611 6.92 26.91 8.91
C LEU A 611 5.70 26.80 7.99
N SER A 612 5.81 25.99 6.93
CA SER A 612 4.71 25.62 6.03
C SER A 612 3.61 24.84 6.78
N PRO A 613 2.45 24.51 6.18
CA PRO A 613 1.47 23.64 6.81
C PRO A 613 2.05 22.26 7.14
N LYS A 614 2.86 21.65 6.26
CA LYS A 614 3.59 20.41 6.55
C LYS A 614 4.60 20.60 7.68
N GLY A 615 5.37 21.70 7.66
CA GLY A 615 6.30 22.05 8.73
C GLY A 615 5.61 22.18 10.09
N LYS A 616 4.42 22.78 10.13
CA LYS A 616 3.58 22.88 11.36
C LYS A 616 3.10 21.50 11.84
N LEU A 617 2.76 20.58 10.93
CA LEU A 617 2.42 19.19 11.28
C LEU A 617 3.62 18.47 11.91
N VAL A 618 4.81 18.59 11.31
CA VAL A 618 6.04 17.97 11.82
C VAL A 618 6.48 18.58 13.15
N ASP A 619 6.44 19.90 13.28
CA ASP A 619 6.73 20.58 14.55
C ASP A 619 5.80 20.10 15.68
N ARG A 620 4.49 20.04 15.42
CA ARG A 620 3.53 19.49 16.40
C ARG A 620 3.83 18.04 16.73
N PHE A 621 4.11 17.21 15.72
CA PHE A 621 4.47 15.80 15.92
C PHE A 621 5.70 15.66 16.82
N LEU A 622 6.78 16.39 16.51
CA LEU A 622 8.01 16.36 17.30
C LEU A 622 7.74 16.81 18.74
N ARG A 623 7.11 17.97 18.96
CA ARG A 623 6.81 18.43 20.33
C ARG A 623 5.94 17.46 21.11
N THR A 624 4.92 16.87 20.47
CA THR A 624 3.99 15.94 21.12
C THR A 624 4.66 14.62 21.50
N THR A 625 5.58 14.13 20.67
CA THR A 625 6.26 12.84 20.87
C THR A 625 7.60 12.98 21.61
N ALA A 626 7.97 14.19 22.01
CA ALA A 626 9.19 14.42 22.77
C ALA A 626 9.11 13.68 24.12
N PRO A 627 10.24 13.12 24.63
CA PRO A 627 10.25 12.49 25.94
C PRO A 627 9.70 13.38 27.06
N ALA A 628 9.99 14.70 27.00
CA ALA A 628 9.49 15.69 27.95
C ALA A 628 7.95 15.85 27.96
N ALA A 629 7.26 15.47 26.88
CA ALA A 629 5.80 15.48 26.81
C ALA A 629 5.17 14.22 27.45
N GLY A 630 5.98 13.27 27.94
CA GLY A 630 5.50 12.03 28.55
C GLY A 630 4.70 11.15 27.59
N PHE A 631 4.96 11.25 26.29
CA PHE A 631 4.30 10.43 25.27
C PHE A 631 5.02 9.09 25.15
N ASP A 632 4.46 8.05 25.77
CA ASP A 632 4.90 6.68 25.56
C ASP A 632 4.04 6.03 24.47
N ARG A 633 4.60 5.91 23.26
CA ARG A 633 3.89 5.28 22.14
C ARG A 633 3.64 3.79 22.34
N GLY A 634 4.38 3.13 23.25
CA GLY A 634 4.32 1.68 23.41
C GLY A 634 4.74 0.89 22.17
N SER A 635 4.33 -0.37 22.11
CA SER A 635 4.55 -1.25 20.96
C SER A 635 3.22 -1.77 20.40
N PRO A 636 3.07 -1.85 19.06
CA PRO A 636 1.84 -2.33 18.42
C PRO A 636 1.45 -3.74 18.89
N TYR A 637 0.15 -3.98 19.06
CA TYR A 637 -0.39 -5.29 19.44
C TYR A 637 -1.19 -5.89 18.28
N THR A 638 -0.64 -6.92 17.63
CA THR A 638 -1.20 -7.57 16.43
C THR A 638 -1.21 -9.09 16.59
N PRO A 639 -2.28 -9.67 17.17
CA PRO A 639 -2.30 -11.07 17.62
C PRO A 639 -2.51 -12.11 16.51
N VAL A 640 -2.73 -11.67 15.27
CA VAL A 640 -2.92 -12.59 14.14
C VAL A 640 -1.78 -12.40 13.16
N ALA A 641 -1.10 -13.49 12.78
CA ALA A 641 -0.10 -13.46 11.73
C ALA A 641 -0.60 -14.17 10.47
N PHE A 642 -0.36 -13.59 9.30
CA PHE A 642 -0.29 -14.35 8.06
C PHE A 642 1.10 -14.96 7.93
N LEU A 643 1.18 -16.23 7.53
CA LEU A 643 2.41 -16.90 7.16
C LEU A 643 2.46 -17.04 5.64
N VAL A 644 3.43 -16.38 5.00
CA VAL A 644 3.68 -16.48 3.56
C VAL A 644 5.05 -17.07 3.29
N ASP A 645 5.32 -17.57 2.09
CA ASP A 645 6.67 -18.00 1.71
C ASP A 645 7.64 -16.81 1.66
N TYR A 646 8.89 -16.93 2.12
CA TYR A 646 9.87 -15.84 2.01
C TYR A 646 10.14 -15.39 0.57
N ALA A 647 9.88 -16.27 -0.40
CA ALA A 647 10.02 -16.02 -1.83
C ALA A 647 8.67 -15.77 -2.52
N HIS A 648 7.61 -15.37 -1.79
CA HIS A 648 6.26 -15.20 -2.35
C HIS A 648 6.21 -14.32 -3.62
N GLY A 649 7.10 -13.33 -3.76
CA GLY A 649 7.27 -12.56 -5.00
C GLY A 649 6.09 -11.66 -5.39
N TRP A 650 4.97 -11.75 -4.66
CA TRP A 650 3.76 -10.94 -4.83
C TRP A 650 3.92 -9.50 -4.32
N GLU A 651 3.30 -8.58 -5.05
CA GLU A 651 3.15 -7.18 -4.68
C GLU A 651 1.77 -6.74 -5.20
N PRO A 652 0.92 -6.12 -4.35
CA PRO A 652 -0.41 -5.66 -4.73
C PRO A 652 -0.40 -4.52 -5.76
N ALA A 653 0.74 -3.84 -5.95
CA ALA A 653 0.86 -2.82 -6.98
C ALA A 653 0.76 -3.47 -8.38
N PRO A 654 -0.26 -3.16 -9.18
CA PRO A 654 -0.59 -4.00 -10.34
C PRO A 654 0.40 -3.90 -11.53
N PHE A 655 1.41 -3.02 -11.49
CA PHE A 655 2.49 -3.02 -12.51
C PHE A 655 3.54 -4.12 -12.32
N TRP A 656 3.30 -5.05 -11.40
CA TRP A 656 4.10 -6.26 -11.21
C TRP A 656 3.34 -7.49 -11.69
N PRO A 657 3.19 -7.71 -13.02
CA PRO A 657 2.48 -8.87 -13.56
C PRO A 657 3.24 -10.20 -13.34
N ASN A 658 4.47 -10.12 -12.82
CA ASN A 658 5.37 -11.25 -12.59
C ASN A 658 6.01 -11.16 -11.22
N SER A 659 6.37 -12.31 -10.65
CA SER A 659 7.16 -12.38 -9.42
C SER A 659 8.43 -11.51 -9.54
N PHE A 660 8.69 -10.68 -8.53
CA PHE A 660 9.87 -9.80 -8.49
C PHE A 660 10.02 -8.86 -9.71
N LYS A 661 8.92 -8.35 -10.28
CA LYS A 661 8.92 -7.42 -11.42
C LYS A 661 9.68 -7.93 -12.65
N ASN A 662 9.72 -9.25 -12.87
CA ASN A 662 10.53 -9.86 -13.93
C ASN A 662 12.03 -9.50 -13.85
N TRP A 663 12.54 -9.16 -12.65
CA TRP A 663 13.97 -8.90 -12.43
C TRP A 663 14.85 -10.05 -12.95
N HIS A 664 14.33 -11.27 -12.90
CA HIS A 664 14.94 -12.50 -13.39
C HIS A 664 14.94 -12.66 -14.93
N GLY A 665 14.09 -11.95 -15.67
CA GLY A 665 14.03 -12.02 -17.13
C GLY A 665 13.44 -13.32 -17.71
N HIS A 666 12.55 -14.00 -16.97
CA HIS A 666 11.83 -15.24 -17.35
C HIS A 666 10.32 -15.09 -17.18
N GLU A 667 9.76 -13.98 -17.67
CA GLU A 667 8.35 -13.58 -17.52
C GLU A 667 7.36 -14.73 -17.74
N GLU A 668 7.54 -15.57 -18.75
CA GLU A 668 6.60 -16.66 -19.08
C GLU A 668 6.47 -17.75 -17.99
N ARG A 669 7.44 -17.87 -17.07
CA ARG A 669 7.47 -18.91 -16.02
C ARG A 669 6.86 -18.47 -14.69
N PHE A 670 6.91 -17.18 -14.40
CA PHE A 670 6.53 -16.62 -13.09
C PHE A 670 5.43 -15.56 -13.21
N LEU A 671 4.50 -15.80 -14.15
CA LEU A 671 3.30 -15.01 -14.37
C LEU A 671 2.36 -15.08 -13.16
N PHE A 672 1.55 -14.04 -13.03
CA PHE A 672 0.42 -14.00 -12.11
C PHE A 672 -0.48 -15.24 -12.24
N GLY A 673 -0.70 -15.96 -11.13
CA GLY A 673 -1.49 -17.18 -11.10
C GLY A 673 -2.32 -17.32 -9.82
N ASP A 674 -2.68 -18.56 -9.48
CA ASP A 674 -3.50 -18.84 -8.29
C ASP A 674 -2.80 -18.44 -6.98
N HIS A 675 -1.46 -18.51 -6.94
CA HIS A 675 -0.66 -18.05 -5.80
C HIS A 675 -0.88 -16.56 -5.52
N GLU A 676 -0.63 -15.72 -6.53
CA GLU A 676 -0.80 -14.26 -6.43
C GLU A 676 -2.27 -13.90 -6.19
N LYS A 677 -3.20 -14.61 -6.83
CA LYS A 677 -4.63 -14.37 -6.66
C LYS A 677 -5.13 -14.72 -5.25
N MET A 678 -4.59 -15.79 -4.65
CA MET A 678 -4.87 -16.11 -3.25
C MET A 678 -4.38 -14.98 -2.33
N LEU A 679 -3.12 -14.55 -2.48
CA LEU A 679 -2.55 -13.48 -1.66
C LEU A 679 -3.40 -12.21 -1.78
N GLU A 680 -3.73 -11.81 -3.00
CA GLU A 680 -4.59 -10.65 -3.28
C GLU A 680 -5.94 -10.73 -2.57
N GLU A 681 -6.72 -11.78 -2.82
CA GLU A 681 -8.10 -11.87 -2.32
C GLU A 681 -8.17 -12.01 -0.79
N TRP A 682 -7.20 -12.73 -0.19
CA TRP A 682 -7.13 -12.86 1.27
C TRP A 682 -6.72 -11.56 1.95
N PHE A 683 -5.74 -10.84 1.40
CA PHE A 683 -5.33 -9.57 1.97
C PHE A 683 -6.37 -8.47 1.73
N TRP A 684 -7.06 -8.46 0.59
CA TRP A 684 -8.19 -7.56 0.38
C TRP A 684 -9.34 -7.82 1.35
N ALA A 685 -9.57 -9.08 1.73
CA ALA A 685 -10.53 -9.42 2.79
C ALA A 685 -10.04 -8.93 4.17
N ALA A 686 -8.78 -9.20 4.53
CA ALA A 686 -8.20 -8.82 5.82
C ALA A 686 -8.08 -7.29 6.00
N PHE A 687 -7.91 -6.55 4.92
CA PHE A 687 -7.78 -5.09 4.94
C PHE A 687 -8.94 -4.40 4.21
N HIS A 688 -10.13 -5.02 4.22
CA HIS A 688 -11.32 -4.43 3.61
C HIS A 688 -11.57 -3.01 4.14
N PRO A 689 -11.70 -1.98 3.28
CA PRO A 689 -12.23 -2.07 1.92
C PRO A 689 -11.20 -1.84 0.77
N ILE A 690 -9.95 -2.34 0.86
CA ILE A 690 -8.96 -2.20 -0.24
C ILE A 690 -9.57 -2.47 -1.62
N ALA A 691 -10.29 -3.59 -1.78
CA ALA A 691 -10.89 -3.95 -3.07
C ALA A 691 -11.87 -2.88 -3.58
N SER A 692 -12.78 -2.39 -2.74
CA SER A 692 -13.71 -1.32 -3.10
C SER A 692 -13.00 -0.03 -3.50
N GLU A 693 -11.93 0.32 -2.80
CA GLU A 693 -11.15 1.53 -3.09
C GLU A 693 -10.31 1.38 -4.36
N SER A 694 -9.84 0.17 -4.66
CA SER A 694 -9.13 -0.13 -5.90
C SER A 694 -9.99 0.05 -7.15
N GLU A 695 -11.33 0.05 -7.02
CA GLU A 695 -12.26 0.34 -8.12
C GLU A 695 -12.46 1.85 -8.37
N LYS A 696 -12.00 2.71 -7.45
CA LYS A 696 -12.09 4.17 -7.63
C LYS A 696 -10.95 4.69 -8.51
N PRO A 697 -11.16 5.84 -9.19
CA PRO A 697 -10.07 6.61 -9.78
C PRO A 697 -8.95 6.84 -8.77
N MET A 698 -7.72 6.48 -9.13
CA MET A 698 -6.54 6.79 -8.33
C MET A 698 -6.00 8.11 -8.82
N ASN A 699 -6.51 9.25 -8.36
CA ASN A 699 -6.07 10.58 -8.78
C ASN A 699 -5.55 11.38 -7.58
N ALA A 700 -5.00 12.57 -7.82
CA ALA A 700 -4.59 13.44 -6.73
C ALA A 700 -5.76 13.83 -5.80
N THR A 701 -7.03 13.71 -6.22
CA THR A 701 -8.18 14.07 -5.38
C THR A 701 -8.63 12.97 -4.44
N ASN A 702 -8.27 11.72 -4.71
CA ASN A 702 -8.69 10.53 -4.00
C ASN A 702 -7.50 9.89 -3.25
N GLU A 703 -7.07 10.54 -2.17
CA GLU A 703 -6.00 10.04 -1.30
C GLU A 703 -6.57 9.00 -0.33
N VAL A 704 -6.30 7.73 -0.61
CA VAL A 704 -7.00 6.63 0.04
C VAL A 704 -6.35 6.24 1.37
N TYR A 705 -7.05 6.52 2.46
CA TYR A 705 -6.86 5.84 3.74
C TYR A 705 -8.08 5.00 4.05
N LEU A 706 -7.86 3.79 4.57
CA LEU A 706 -8.90 2.79 4.71
C LEU A 706 -9.43 2.71 6.14
N PRO A 707 -10.73 2.88 6.40
CA PRO A 707 -11.35 2.50 7.66
C PRO A 707 -11.53 0.97 7.68
N GLY A 708 -10.46 0.27 8.08
CA GLY A 708 -10.38 -1.19 8.07
C GLY A 708 -11.33 -1.84 9.07
N ILE A 709 -12.19 -2.74 8.62
CA ILE A 709 -13.24 -3.36 9.47
C ILE A 709 -12.69 -4.17 10.66
N PHE A 710 -11.46 -4.68 10.55
CA PHE A 710 -10.80 -5.46 11.60
C PHE A 710 -9.83 -4.64 12.45
N GLY A 711 -9.48 -3.42 12.04
CA GLY A 711 -8.34 -2.67 12.57
C GLY A 711 -6.97 -3.21 12.10
N ASP A 712 -5.89 -2.57 12.53
CA ASP A 712 -4.51 -3.07 12.33
C ASP A 712 -4.19 -4.14 13.40
N VAL A 713 -4.67 -5.37 13.17
CA VAL A 713 -4.49 -6.52 14.07
C VAL A 713 -3.61 -7.62 13.48
N PHE A 714 -3.14 -7.43 12.24
CA PHE A 714 -2.43 -8.43 11.46
C PHE A 714 -0.93 -8.12 11.37
N ASP A 715 -0.09 -9.13 11.48
CA ASP A 715 1.28 -9.13 10.98
C ASP A 715 1.42 -10.10 9.81
N VAL A 716 2.50 -9.98 9.04
CA VAL A 716 2.91 -11.02 8.09
C VAL A 716 4.32 -11.49 8.44
N ILE A 717 4.44 -12.77 8.74
CA ILE A 717 5.70 -13.48 8.97
C ILE A 717 5.99 -14.41 7.81
N VAL A 718 7.24 -14.87 7.69
CA VAL A 718 7.68 -15.65 6.53
C VAL A 718 8.15 -17.05 6.88
N ALA A 719 7.70 -18.01 6.08
CA ALA A 719 8.21 -19.36 6.04
C ALA A 719 9.54 -19.38 5.28
N THR A 720 10.56 -19.95 5.91
CA THR A 720 11.89 -20.16 5.34
C THR A 720 12.40 -21.54 5.75
N PRO A 721 13.20 -22.23 4.90
CA PRO A 721 13.84 -23.49 5.24
C PRO A 721 14.67 -23.45 6.54
N GLN A 722 15.16 -22.28 6.93
CA GLN A 722 15.87 -22.04 8.18
C GLN A 722 14.87 -21.85 9.34
N VAL A 723 14.36 -22.96 9.88
CA VAL A 723 13.29 -22.94 10.90
C VAL A 723 13.67 -22.26 12.22
N ASP A 724 14.97 -22.11 12.50
CA ASP A 724 15.49 -21.32 13.63
C ASP A 724 15.16 -19.83 13.51
N ARG A 725 14.86 -19.35 12.30
CA ARG A 725 14.36 -17.99 12.04
C ARG A 725 12.88 -17.83 12.32
N TRP A 726 12.14 -18.90 12.60
CA TRP A 726 10.72 -18.83 12.96
C TRP A 726 10.57 -18.51 14.47
N LYS A 727 11.30 -17.50 14.95
CA LYS A 727 11.38 -17.17 16.38
C LYS A 727 10.09 -16.57 16.93
N THR A 728 9.28 -15.96 16.07
CA THR A 728 8.10 -15.18 16.48
C THR A 728 6.78 -15.92 16.28
N ILE A 729 6.74 -17.03 15.54
CA ILE A 729 5.46 -17.71 15.24
C ILE A 729 4.71 -18.12 16.52
N ASP A 730 5.42 -18.58 17.56
CA ASP A 730 4.80 -18.97 18.84
C ASP A 730 4.29 -17.78 19.66
N THR A 731 4.62 -16.56 19.26
CA THR A 731 4.11 -15.34 19.92
C THR A 731 2.75 -14.91 19.39
N TYR A 732 2.28 -15.51 18.29
CA TYR A 732 0.97 -15.23 17.72
C TYR A 732 -0.03 -16.31 18.13
N PRO A 733 -1.15 -15.92 18.77
CA PRO A 733 -2.28 -16.81 19.02
C PRO A 733 -2.86 -17.51 17.77
N VAL A 734 -2.81 -16.83 16.62
CA VAL A 734 -3.35 -17.31 15.35
C VAL A 734 -2.34 -17.07 14.24
N VAL A 735 -2.16 -18.10 13.41
CA VAL A 735 -1.40 -18.06 12.17
C VAL A 735 -2.30 -18.53 11.02
N ILE A 736 -2.39 -17.72 9.97
CA ILE A 736 -3.12 -18.03 8.74
C ILE A 736 -2.08 -18.25 7.64
N ALA A 737 -1.90 -19.50 7.18
CA ALA A 737 -1.03 -19.76 6.04
C ALA A 737 -1.67 -19.20 4.77
N ASN A 738 -0.92 -18.44 3.98
CA ASN A 738 -1.43 -17.75 2.79
C ASN A 738 -0.40 -17.77 1.65
N GLY A 739 -0.91 -17.88 0.42
CA GLY A 739 -0.12 -18.19 -0.76
C GLY A 739 0.39 -19.63 -0.79
N ASP A 740 1.03 -19.99 -1.90
CA ASP A 740 1.69 -21.29 -2.04
C ASP A 740 2.97 -21.36 -1.21
N ILE A 741 3.10 -22.41 -0.40
CA ILE A 741 4.28 -22.68 0.43
C ILE A 741 4.73 -24.13 0.22
N GLU A 742 5.95 -24.31 -0.27
CA GLU A 742 6.59 -25.63 -0.36
C GLU A 742 7.26 -25.96 0.97
N LEU A 743 6.58 -26.72 1.82
CA LEU A 743 7.08 -27.08 3.14
C LEU A 743 8.14 -28.17 3.06
N THR A 744 9.35 -27.84 3.49
CA THR A 744 10.34 -28.84 3.89
C THR A 744 9.83 -29.64 5.08
N ALA A 745 10.42 -30.82 5.33
CA ALA A 745 10.08 -31.64 6.49
C ALA A 745 10.23 -30.87 7.82
N ALA A 746 11.26 -30.03 7.93
CA ALA A 746 11.51 -29.19 9.10
C ALA A 746 10.43 -28.11 9.28
N GLU A 747 10.04 -27.42 8.21
CA GLU A 747 8.97 -26.41 8.25
C GLU A 747 7.61 -27.02 8.64
N GLY A 748 7.29 -28.21 8.10
CA GLY A 748 6.09 -28.95 8.47
C GLY A 748 6.07 -29.36 9.95
N ALA A 749 7.18 -29.89 10.46
CA ALA A 749 7.33 -30.23 11.88
C ALA A 749 7.24 -28.99 12.78
N ARG A 750 7.76 -27.85 12.31
CA ARG A 750 7.70 -26.57 13.03
C ARG A 750 6.28 -26.05 13.19
N LEU A 751 5.46 -26.18 12.15
CA LEU A 751 4.03 -25.83 12.17
C LEU A 751 3.22 -26.76 13.06
N ASP A 752 3.44 -28.08 12.99
CA ASP A 752 2.80 -29.03 13.92
C ASP A 752 3.15 -28.67 15.37
N ALA A 753 4.44 -28.43 15.67
CA ALA A 753 4.88 -28.02 17.00
C ALA A 753 4.19 -26.73 17.49
N TYR A 754 4.04 -25.73 16.63
CA TYR A 754 3.29 -24.49 16.95
C TYR A 754 1.85 -24.81 17.38
N VAL A 755 1.14 -25.66 16.62
CA VAL A 755 -0.23 -26.07 16.96
C VAL A 755 -0.25 -26.86 18.27
N GLN A 756 0.61 -27.87 18.45
CA GLN A 756 0.67 -28.67 19.68
C GLN A 756 0.87 -27.82 20.93
N GLN A 757 1.59 -26.70 20.82
CA GLN A 757 1.96 -25.81 21.92
C GLN A 757 0.93 -24.73 22.25
N GLY A 758 -0.16 -24.60 21.48
CA GLY A 758 -1.23 -23.64 21.76
C GLY A 758 -1.65 -22.78 20.58
N GLY A 759 -0.88 -22.82 19.49
CA GLY A 759 -1.17 -22.06 18.29
C GLY A 759 -2.47 -22.48 17.61
N THR A 760 -3.18 -21.51 17.04
CA THR A 760 -4.25 -21.79 16.08
C THR A 760 -3.71 -21.61 14.66
N LEU A 761 -3.84 -22.62 13.80
CA LEU A 761 -3.36 -22.60 12.41
C LEU A 761 -4.53 -22.76 11.43
N LEU A 762 -4.70 -21.83 10.50
CA LEU A 762 -5.60 -22.00 9.36
C LEU A 762 -4.81 -22.36 8.10
N VAL A 763 -5.23 -23.42 7.43
CA VAL A 763 -4.70 -23.87 6.14
C VAL A 763 -5.83 -24.13 5.16
N THR A 764 -5.57 -23.94 3.87
CA THR A 764 -6.50 -24.31 2.80
C THR A 764 -5.94 -25.38 1.90
N ASP A 765 -6.83 -26.08 1.22
CA ASP A 765 -6.47 -27.09 0.23
C ASP A 765 -5.61 -26.50 -0.91
N SER A 766 -4.71 -27.33 -1.45
CA SER A 766 -3.87 -27.03 -2.62
C SER A 766 -2.85 -25.87 -2.50
N GLN A 767 -2.72 -25.21 -1.34
CA GLN A 767 -1.71 -24.14 -1.12
C GLN A 767 -0.38 -24.68 -0.55
N LEU A 768 -0.41 -25.76 0.25
CA LEU A 768 0.79 -26.34 0.86
C LEU A 768 1.26 -27.55 0.06
N THR A 769 2.55 -27.61 -0.25
CA THR A 769 3.19 -28.72 -0.97
C THR A 769 4.46 -29.17 -0.26
N GLY A 770 5.14 -30.20 -0.78
CA GLY A 770 6.40 -30.70 -0.22
C GLY A 770 6.24 -31.74 0.90
N PRO A 771 7.35 -32.34 1.36
CA PRO A 771 7.32 -33.44 2.34
C PRO A 771 6.81 -33.03 3.72
N GLY A 772 6.85 -31.73 4.08
CA GLY A 772 6.40 -31.22 5.37
C GLY A 772 4.89 -31.30 5.60
N VAL A 773 4.07 -31.37 4.53
CA VAL A 773 2.60 -31.39 4.63
C VAL A 773 2.11 -32.55 5.49
N ALA A 774 2.78 -33.70 5.43
CA ALA A 774 2.41 -34.90 6.18
C ALA A 774 2.41 -34.69 7.71
N ALA A 775 3.28 -33.80 8.23
CA ALA A 775 3.35 -33.49 9.65
C ALA A 775 2.05 -32.85 10.16
N LEU A 776 1.33 -32.12 9.29
CA LEU A 776 0.08 -31.45 9.63
C LEU A 776 -1.13 -32.37 9.70
N LYS A 777 -1.02 -33.66 9.31
CA LYS A 777 -2.09 -34.67 9.38
C LYS A 777 -3.46 -34.12 8.97
N LEU A 778 -3.53 -33.45 7.82
CA LEU A 778 -4.77 -32.83 7.31
C LEU A 778 -5.86 -33.91 7.10
N PRO A 779 -7.16 -33.54 7.16
CA PRO A 779 -8.21 -34.55 7.10
C PRO A 779 -8.23 -35.23 5.73
N ALA A 780 -8.79 -36.43 5.69
CA ALA A 780 -9.03 -37.10 4.42
C ALA A 780 -10.18 -36.39 3.69
N THR A 781 -10.00 -36.16 2.40
CA THR A 781 -10.99 -35.49 1.57
C THR A 781 -11.47 -36.42 0.46
N GLY A 782 -12.75 -36.33 0.10
CA GLY A 782 -13.34 -37.03 -1.04
C GLY A 782 -13.00 -36.39 -2.38
N GLU A 783 -13.68 -36.86 -3.42
CA GLU A 783 -13.53 -36.33 -4.78
C GLU A 783 -13.97 -34.85 -4.87
N PRO A 784 -13.34 -34.04 -5.75
CA PRO A 784 -13.76 -32.67 -5.97
C PRO A 784 -15.25 -32.55 -6.31
N ALA A 785 -15.92 -31.63 -5.64
CA ALA A 785 -17.33 -31.29 -5.83
C ALA A 785 -17.48 -29.77 -6.04
N VAL A 786 -18.66 -29.35 -6.49
CA VAL A 786 -19.03 -27.94 -6.63
C VAL A 786 -20.11 -27.63 -5.62
N GLY A 787 -19.89 -26.57 -4.84
CA GLY A 787 -20.84 -26.01 -3.90
C GLY A 787 -21.34 -24.65 -4.38
N GLN A 788 -22.53 -24.30 -3.93
CA GLN A 788 -23.05 -22.93 -3.96
C GLN A 788 -23.73 -22.70 -2.62
N ASN A 789 -23.53 -21.52 -2.04
CA ASN A 789 -23.97 -21.20 -0.68
C ASN A 789 -23.43 -22.17 0.40
N TYR A 790 -23.58 -21.81 1.67
CA TYR A 790 -23.18 -22.68 2.78
C TYR A 790 -23.90 -22.31 4.07
N ARG A 791 -23.86 -23.21 5.05
CA ARG A 791 -24.21 -22.95 6.45
C ARG A 791 -22.93 -22.84 7.26
N TRP A 792 -22.95 -21.98 8.27
CA TRP A 792 -21.79 -21.66 9.09
C TRP A 792 -22.05 -22.01 10.55
N LEU A 793 -21.15 -22.80 11.15
CA LEU A 793 -21.31 -23.37 12.48
C LEU A 793 -22.67 -24.06 12.60
N ASP A 794 -23.32 -23.94 13.76
CA ASP A 794 -24.65 -24.48 14.02
C ASP A 794 -25.79 -23.55 13.54
N ASP A 795 -25.48 -22.48 12.80
CA ASP A 795 -26.49 -21.58 12.23
C ASP A 795 -27.19 -22.23 11.02
N ALA A 796 -28.51 -22.35 11.12
CA ALA A 796 -29.33 -22.89 10.05
C ALA A 796 -29.46 -21.94 8.85
N THR A 797 -29.08 -20.66 9.03
CA THR A 797 -29.14 -19.63 7.99
C THR A 797 -28.17 -19.97 6.85
N VAL A 798 -28.68 -19.96 5.62
CA VAL A 798 -27.88 -20.16 4.43
C VAL A 798 -27.17 -18.84 4.07
N VAL A 799 -25.85 -18.87 4.06
CA VAL A 799 -24.99 -17.79 3.60
C VAL A 799 -24.81 -17.92 2.09
N SER A 800 -25.19 -16.86 1.36
CA SER A 800 -25.01 -16.80 -0.09
C SER A 800 -23.55 -16.81 -0.49
N SER A 801 -23.23 -17.53 -1.57
CA SER A 801 -21.88 -17.61 -2.13
C SER A 801 -21.93 -17.79 -3.64
N GLN A 802 -20.87 -17.37 -4.33
CA GLN A 802 -20.62 -17.80 -5.72
C GLN A 802 -20.36 -19.31 -5.76
N ARG A 803 -20.32 -19.89 -6.96
CA ARG A 803 -19.91 -21.29 -7.12
C ARG A 803 -18.44 -21.47 -6.79
N PHE A 804 -18.14 -22.49 -5.99
CA PHE A 804 -16.78 -22.84 -5.60
C PHE A 804 -16.54 -24.35 -5.67
N ARG A 805 -15.29 -24.72 -5.98
CA ARG A 805 -14.85 -26.11 -5.87
C ARG A 805 -14.41 -26.39 -4.44
N TYR A 806 -14.70 -27.58 -3.95
CA TYR A 806 -14.23 -28.06 -2.68
C TYR A 806 -14.03 -29.57 -2.72
N ARG A 807 -13.26 -30.12 -1.79
CA ARG A 807 -13.21 -31.56 -1.55
C ARG A 807 -13.95 -31.89 -0.26
N PRO A 808 -15.06 -32.65 -0.27
CA PRO A 808 -15.81 -32.95 0.94
C PRO A 808 -14.90 -33.58 2.00
N ILE A 809 -14.96 -33.09 3.23
CA ILE A 809 -14.23 -33.65 4.37
C ILE A 809 -15.03 -34.87 4.86
N ALA A 810 -14.37 -36.03 4.97
CA ALA A 810 -15.05 -37.30 5.23
C ALA A 810 -15.85 -37.27 6.56
N ALA A 811 -17.13 -37.68 6.49
CA ALA A 811 -17.99 -37.79 7.66
C ALA A 811 -17.44 -38.85 8.64
N GLY A 812 -17.52 -38.58 9.95
CA GLY A 812 -17.14 -39.53 11.01
C GLY A 812 -15.67 -39.51 11.44
N GLN A 813 -14.84 -38.59 10.94
CA GLN A 813 -13.54 -38.31 11.57
C GLN A 813 -13.78 -37.57 12.88
N ALA A 814 -13.98 -38.30 13.99
CA ALA A 814 -14.34 -37.74 15.30
C ALA A 814 -13.42 -36.61 15.79
N GLU A 815 -12.19 -36.51 15.26
CA GLU A 815 -11.22 -35.46 15.55
C GLU A 815 -11.58 -34.10 14.89
N TRP A 816 -12.29 -34.09 13.76
CA TRP A 816 -12.58 -32.90 12.97
C TRP A 816 -14.04 -32.45 13.15
N LYS A 817 -14.23 -31.31 13.81
CA LYS A 817 -15.51 -30.67 14.03
C LYS A 817 -15.89 -29.80 12.83
N PRO A 818 -17.06 -29.99 12.20
CA PRO A 818 -17.52 -29.14 11.11
C PRO A 818 -17.63 -27.67 11.51
N LEU A 819 -17.18 -26.78 10.63
CA LEU A 819 -17.36 -25.33 10.74
C LEU A 819 -18.23 -24.78 9.60
N ALA A 820 -18.16 -25.37 8.41
CA ALA A 820 -19.02 -25.00 7.30
C ALA A 820 -19.45 -26.22 6.49
N GLN A 821 -20.71 -26.21 6.09
CA GLN A 821 -21.33 -27.24 5.28
C GLN A 821 -21.99 -26.60 4.06
N THR A 822 -21.88 -27.24 2.90
CA THR A 822 -22.68 -26.87 1.73
C THR A 822 -24.17 -27.08 2.05
N GLU A 823 -25.05 -26.54 1.21
CA GLU A 823 -26.50 -26.66 1.38
C GLU A 823 -26.98 -28.13 1.44
N ASP A 824 -26.30 -29.04 0.73
CA ASP A 824 -26.55 -30.49 0.77
C ASP A 824 -25.88 -31.21 1.97
N GLY A 825 -25.35 -30.46 2.93
CA GLY A 825 -24.83 -30.97 4.21
C GLY A 825 -23.39 -31.49 4.18
N LYS A 826 -22.68 -31.40 3.06
CA LYS A 826 -21.28 -31.86 2.97
C LYS A 826 -20.34 -30.86 3.64
N VAL A 827 -19.49 -31.37 4.52
CA VAL A 827 -18.51 -30.55 5.25
C VAL A 827 -17.38 -30.13 4.31
N PHE A 828 -17.04 -28.84 4.30
CA PHE A 828 -15.91 -28.31 3.52
C PHE A 828 -15.00 -27.38 4.32
N CYS A 829 -15.37 -27.06 5.55
CA CYS A 829 -14.48 -26.43 6.51
C CYS A 829 -14.65 -27.12 7.86
N ALA A 830 -13.54 -27.46 8.52
CA ALA A 830 -13.54 -28.14 9.81
C ALA A 830 -12.35 -27.73 10.67
N ALA A 831 -12.44 -27.97 11.98
CA ALA A 831 -11.37 -27.75 12.95
C ALA A 831 -11.05 -29.02 13.75
N SER A 832 -9.78 -29.23 14.07
CA SER A 832 -9.31 -30.25 15.00
C SER A 832 -8.52 -29.59 16.13
N ASP A 833 -8.84 -29.96 17.37
CA ASP A 833 -8.07 -29.55 18.56
C ASP A 833 -6.87 -30.50 18.71
N ARG A 834 -5.66 -29.95 18.83
CA ARG A 834 -4.42 -30.73 18.89
C ARG A 834 -3.46 -30.19 19.94
N GLY A 835 -3.07 -31.05 20.88
CA GLY A 835 -2.31 -30.62 22.05
C GLY A 835 -3.07 -29.50 22.76
N LYS A 836 -2.46 -28.32 22.85
CA LYS A 836 -3.08 -27.12 23.44
C LYS A 836 -3.71 -26.18 22.40
N GLY A 837 -3.47 -26.41 21.11
CA GLY A 837 -3.90 -25.54 20.03
C GLY A 837 -4.98 -26.15 19.15
N ARG A 838 -5.11 -25.59 17.94
CA ARG A 838 -6.16 -25.96 16.98
C ARG A 838 -5.66 -25.79 15.54
N ILE A 839 -6.04 -26.72 14.68
CA ILE A 839 -5.85 -26.58 13.23
C ILE A 839 -7.22 -26.48 12.55
N LEU A 840 -7.37 -25.54 11.63
CA LEU A 840 -8.54 -25.35 10.78
C LEU A 840 -8.16 -25.68 9.35
N PHE A 841 -9.00 -26.45 8.67
CA PHE A 841 -8.82 -26.80 7.27
C PHE A 841 -10.03 -26.34 6.46
N LEU A 842 -9.77 -25.52 5.44
CA LEU A 842 -10.73 -25.15 4.41
C LEU A 842 -10.43 -25.95 3.14
N SER A 843 -11.34 -26.84 2.75
CA SER A 843 -11.13 -27.74 1.61
C SER A 843 -11.43 -27.11 0.24
N VAL A 844 -11.73 -25.81 0.22
CA VAL A 844 -11.78 -24.99 -1.00
C VAL A 844 -10.34 -24.68 -1.42
N PRO A 845 -9.87 -25.09 -2.62
CA PRO A 845 -8.52 -24.82 -3.07
C PRO A 845 -8.18 -23.33 -2.98
N ARG A 846 -7.17 -22.97 -2.17
CA ARG A 846 -6.73 -21.58 -1.91
C ARG A 846 -7.84 -20.64 -1.38
N GLY A 847 -8.99 -21.18 -0.97
CA GLY A 847 -10.16 -20.38 -0.62
C GLY A 847 -10.80 -19.60 -1.78
N LEU A 848 -10.50 -19.95 -3.03
CA LEU A 848 -10.97 -19.24 -4.22
C LEU A 848 -12.19 -19.94 -4.85
N GLY A 849 -13.16 -19.15 -5.31
CA GLY A 849 -14.28 -19.59 -6.13
C GLY A 849 -13.85 -20.00 -7.54
N ILE A 850 -14.79 -20.51 -8.35
CA ILE A 850 -14.51 -20.80 -9.77
C ILE A 850 -14.11 -19.53 -10.52
N ASP A 851 -14.63 -18.38 -10.09
CA ASP A 851 -14.28 -17.06 -10.59
C ASP A 851 -12.95 -16.50 -10.07
N ARG A 852 -12.20 -17.30 -9.31
CA ARG A 852 -10.92 -16.97 -8.69
C ARG A 852 -10.99 -15.80 -7.68
N ARG A 853 -12.17 -15.41 -7.18
CA ARG A 853 -12.31 -14.49 -6.04
C ARG A 853 -12.46 -15.26 -4.74
N ALA A 854 -12.12 -14.66 -3.59
CA ALA A 854 -12.29 -15.33 -2.30
C ALA A 854 -13.76 -15.76 -2.10
N VAL A 855 -13.99 -16.97 -1.58
CA VAL A 855 -15.31 -17.44 -1.14
C VAL A 855 -15.70 -16.71 0.16
N PRO A 856 -16.99 -16.36 0.43
CA PRO A 856 -17.38 -15.61 1.63
C PRO A 856 -17.02 -16.29 2.96
N VAL A 857 -16.74 -17.59 2.94
CA VAL A 857 -16.21 -18.32 4.11
C VAL A 857 -14.84 -17.80 4.53
N VAL A 858 -14.03 -17.27 3.61
CA VAL A 858 -12.69 -16.70 3.88
C VAL A 858 -12.78 -15.49 4.81
N PRO A 859 -13.51 -14.40 4.48
CA PRO A 859 -13.65 -13.28 5.42
C PRO A 859 -14.38 -13.68 6.69
N GLN A 860 -15.29 -14.68 6.66
CA GLN A 860 -15.93 -15.17 7.87
C GLN A 860 -14.94 -15.90 8.80
N LEU A 861 -14.04 -16.72 8.25
CA LEU A 861 -12.93 -17.31 9.01
C LEU A 861 -12.04 -16.23 9.63
N ILE A 862 -11.64 -15.22 8.86
CA ILE A 862 -10.81 -14.10 9.36
C ILE A 862 -11.53 -13.37 10.50
N ALA A 863 -12.82 -13.08 10.34
CA ALA A 863 -13.63 -12.42 11.36
C ALA A 863 -13.63 -13.21 12.68
N HIS A 864 -13.96 -14.49 12.63
CA HIS A 864 -14.01 -15.36 13.80
C HIS A 864 -12.62 -15.65 14.43
N LEU A 865 -11.56 -15.73 13.62
CA LEU A 865 -10.20 -15.97 14.09
C LEU A 865 -9.60 -14.75 14.80
N THR A 866 -10.03 -13.54 14.45
CA THR A 866 -9.54 -12.31 15.10
C THR A 866 -10.26 -11.98 16.41
N ARG A 867 -11.42 -12.60 16.69
CA ARG A 867 -12.23 -12.25 17.87
C ARG A 867 -11.64 -12.72 19.19
N GLY A 868 -11.82 -11.90 20.22
CA GLY A 868 -11.43 -12.23 21.59
C GLY A 868 -9.93 -12.23 21.84
N LEU A 869 -9.12 -11.82 20.85
CA LEU A 869 -7.66 -11.74 20.97
C LEU A 869 -7.17 -10.35 21.40
N MET A 870 -7.98 -9.32 21.12
CA MET A 870 -7.64 -7.94 21.39
C MET A 870 -8.09 -7.52 22.80
N PRO A 871 -7.23 -6.86 23.58
CA PRO A 871 -7.62 -6.32 24.89
C PRO A 871 -8.50 -5.08 24.76
N ILE A 872 -8.37 -4.37 23.63
CA ILE A 872 -9.17 -3.22 23.25
C ILE A 872 -9.65 -3.42 21.82
N GLU A 873 -10.94 -3.28 21.60
CA GLU A 873 -11.59 -3.28 20.29
C GLU A 873 -12.23 -1.92 20.05
N VAL A 874 -12.46 -1.57 18.78
CA VAL A 874 -13.05 -0.28 18.39
C VAL A 874 -14.23 -0.54 17.47
N ASP A 875 -15.37 0.06 17.80
CA ASP A 875 -16.53 0.14 16.91
C ASP A 875 -16.69 1.55 16.37
N GLY A 876 -16.81 1.65 15.06
CA GLY A 876 -16.93 2.90 14.32
C GLY A 876 -16.23 2.77 12.97
N ASP A 877 -16.67 3.56 12.00
CA ASP A 877 -16.13 3.54 10.64
C ASP A 877 -14.83 4.38 10.54
N VAL A 878 -13.80 3.93 11.28
CA VAL A 878 -12.48 4.57 11.37
C VAL A 878 -11.37 3.53 11.27
N GLN A 879 -10.19 3.93 10.83
CA GLN A 879 -9.00 3.10 10.98
C GLN A 879 -8.53 3.16 12.43
N TRP A 880 -8.11 2.02 12.98
CA TRP A 880 -7.58 1.98 14.33
C TRP A 880 -6.44 0.98 14.49
N LEU A 881 -5.57 1.25 15.46
CA LEU A 881 -4.49 0.36 15.90
C LEU A 881 -4.23 0.56 17.40
N VAL A 882 -3.74 -0.48 18.08
CA VAL A 882 -3.57 -0.51 19.54
C VAL A 882 -2.12 -0.80 19.90
N ASN A 883 -1.55 -0.01 20.82
CA ASN A 883 -0.21 -0.23 21.34
C ASN A 883 -0.25 -0.49 22.84
N ARG A 884 0.57 -1.45 23.30
CA ARG A 884 0.84 -1.67 24.72
C ARG A 884 1.96 -0.74 25.16
N ASN A 885 1.68 0.15 26.11
CA ASN A 885 2.69 1.00 26.74
C ASN A 885 3.07 0.43 28.13
N ALA A 886 3.98 1.08 28.87
CA ALA A 886 4.43 0.56 30.16
C ALA A 886 3.31 0.35 31.20
N ASN A 887 2.26 1.17 31.15
CA ASN A 887 1.26 1.28 32.23
C ASN A 887 -0.19 1.17 31.74
N GLY A 888 -0.43 0.78 30.49
CA GLY A 888 -1.73 0.96 29.84
C GLY A 888 -1.68 0.68 28.35
N TRP A 889 -2.53 1.36 27.60
CA TRP A 889 -2.72 1.15 26.16
C TRP A 889 -2.88 2.49 25.44
N MET A 890 -2.42 2.55 24.20
CA MET A 890 -2.64 3.68 23.30
C MET A 890 -3.52 3.20 22.15
N VAL A 891 -4.65 3.88 21.90
CA VAL A 891 -5.57 3.60 20.82
C VAL A 891 -5.50 4.75 19.83
N THR A 892 -5.01 4.48 18.62
CA THR A 892 -4.94 5.50 17.57
C THR A 892 -6.16 5.35 16.67
N LEU A 893 -6.87 6.46 16.40
CA LEU A 893 -8.07 6.51 15.56
C LEU A 893 -7.85 7.51 14.42
N LEU A 894 -8.14 7.11 13.18
CA LEU A 894 -8.06 7.96 12.00
C LEU A 894 -9.39 7.90 11.25
N ASN A 895 -10.00 9.07 11.01
CA ASN A 895 -11.23 9.17 10.23
C ASN A 895 -10.93 9.69 8.82
N PRO A 896 -10.81 8.82 7.80
CA PRO A 896 -10.53 9.25 6.42
C PRO A 896 -11.70 9.94 5.73
N ALA A 897 -12.91 9.89 6.29
CA ALA A 897 -14.07 10.49 5.66
C ALA A 897 -14.08 12.03 5.75
N GLY A 898 -14.81 12.65 4.82
CA GLY A 898 -15.09 14.09 4.80
C GLY A 898 -13.93 14.98 4.35
N GLN A 899 -12.91 14.42 3.69
CA GLN A 899 -11.81 15.20 3.10
C GLN A 899 -11.90 15.10 1.58
N ASP A 900 -12.40 16.16 0.95
CA ASP A 900 -12.52 16.24 -0.51
C ASP A 900 -11.39 17.11 -1.05
N LYS A 901 -10.31 16.48 -1.52
CA LYS A 901 -9.15 17.22 -2.00
C LYS A 901 -9.39 17.62 -3.45
N PRO A 902 -9.44 18.91 -3.81
CA PRO A 902 -9.53 19.30 -5.21
C PRO A 902 -8.20 19.03 -5.93
N GLN A 903 -8.23 18.96 -7.27
CA GLN A 903 -7.01 18.83 -8.08
C GLN A 903 -6.03 20.00 -7.83
N GLN A 904 -6.59 21.19 -7.57
CA GLN A 904 -5.87 22.38 -7.12
C GLN A 904 -6.72 23.15 -6.09
N GLY A 905 -6.08 23.74 -5.08
CA GLY A 905 -6.73 24.53 -4.03
C GLY A 905 -6.69 23.88 -2.64
N ILE A 906 -7.46 24.45 -1.71
CA ILE A 906 -7.54 24.01 -0.31
C ILE A 906 -8.67 22.98 -0.17
N THR A 907 -8.40 21.87 0.51
CA THR A 907 -9.35 20.79 0.85
C THR A 907 -10.52 21.31 1.71
N PRO A 908 -11.77 21.41 1.22
CA PRO A 908 -12.93 21.54 2.08
C PRO A 908 -13.06 20.30 3.00
N THR A 909 -13.49 20.54 4.24
CA THR A 909 -13.82 19.47 5.18
C THR A 909 -15.33 19.36 5.34
N ASP A 910 -15.88 18.19 5.04
CA ASP A 910 -17.28 17.88 5.33
C ASP A 910 -17.43 17.36 6.76
N HIS A 911 -17.75 18.27 7.69
CA HIS A 911 -17.94 17.93 9.10
C HIS A 911 -19.15 17.01 9.37
N ARG A 912 -20.03 16.77 8.39
CA ARG A 912 -21.11 15.77 8.51
C ARG A 912 -20.57 14.34 8.53
N GLU A 913 -19.34 14.14 8.05
CA GLU A 913 -18.62 12.87 8.05
C GLU A 913 -17.80 12.63 9.33
N ASN A 914 -18.06 13.39 10.40
CA ASN A 914 -17.57 13.04 11.73
C ASN A 914 -18.06 11.64 12.12
N ARG A 915 -17.21 10.86 12.81
CA ARG A 915 -17.54 9.49 13.22
C ARG A 915 -17.61 9.39 14.73
N SER A 916 -18.75 8.91 15.23
CA SER A 916 -18.86 8.45 16.63
C SER A 916 -18.18 7.10 16.77
N VAL A 917 -17.29 6.99 17.75
CA VAL A 917 -16.48 5.79 18.00
C VAL A 917 -16.67 5.33 19.43
N THR A 918 -16.81 4.01 19.60
CA THR A 918 -16.78 3.35 20.90
C THR A 918 -15.53 2.48 21.00
N ILE A 919 -14.66 2.79 21.96
CA ILE A 919 -13.52 1.96 22.32
C ILE A 919 -13.98 1.01 23.43
N ARG A 920 -13.97 -0.29 23.16
CA ARG A 920 -14.35 -1.35 24.09
C ARG A 920 -13.11 -1.94 24.75
N SER A 921 -12.91 -1.65 26.02
CA SER A 921 -11.80 -2.20 26.80
C SER A 921 -12.24 -3.44 27.57
N ARG A 922 -11.52 -4.56 27.37
CA ARG A 922 -11.65 -5.79 28.17
C ARG A 922 -10.72 -5.78 29.39
N VAL A 923 -9.90 -4.75 29.53
CA VAL A 923 -9.10 -4.48 30.72
C VAL A 923 -9.74 -3.36 31.54
N PRO A 924 -9.50 -3.33 32.88
CA PRO A 924 -9.95 -2.22 33.71
C PRO A 924 -9.48 -0.87 33.15
N VAL A 925 -10.33 0.15 33.29
CA VAL A 925 -10.03 1.52 32.87
C VAL A 925 -10.18 2.45 34.07
N SER A 926 -9.07 3.01 34.51
CA SER A 926 -8.99 4.06 35.51
C SER A 926 -9.04 5.46 34.90
N SER A 927 -8.56 5.62 33.66
CA SER A 927 -8.61 6.88 32.92
C SER A 927 -8.52 6.68 31.42
N ALA A 928 -9.04 7.64 30.66
CA ALA A 928 -8.93 7.74 29.21
C ALA A 928 -8.67 9.20 28.82
N VAL A 929 -7.56 9.47 28.10
CA VAL A 929 -7.12 10.84 27.75
C VAL A 929 -6.65 10.90 26.30
N ASP A 930 -7.08 11.91 25.54
CA ASP A 930 -6.55 12.16 24.20
C ASP A 930 -5.20 12.91 24.29
N ARG A 931 -4.14 12.31 23.75
CA ARG A 931 -2.80 12.93 23.73
C ARG A 931 -2.66 14.06 22.72
N LEU A 932 -3.55 14.12 21.72
CA LEU A 932 -3.58 15.19 20.71
C LEU A 932 -4.58 16.29 21.08
N GLN A 933 -5.58 15.98 21.91
CA GLN A 933 -6.63 16.89 22.38
C GLN A 933 -6.86 16.75 23.90
N PRO A 934 -5.88 17.07 24.75
CA PRO A 934 -5.91 16.74 26.19
C PRO A 934 -7.01 17.45 26.99
N THR A 935 -7.63 18.49 26.42
CA THR A 935 -8.75 19.21 27.02
C THR A 935 -10.10 18.51 26.81
N ASP A 936 -10.17 17.59 25.84
CA ASP A 936 -11.40 16.89 25.52
C ASP A 936 -11.67 15.78 26.53
N ARG A 937 -12.85 15.84 27.15
CA ARG A 937 -13.28 14.83 28.12
C ARG A 937 -13.88 13.65 27.39
N MET A 938 -13.38 12.45 27.69
CA MET A 938 -13.97 11.21 27.20
C MET A 938 -15.01 10.69 28.18
N THR A 939 -16.07 10.07 27.65
CA THR A 939 -17.09 9.45 28.50
C THR A 939 -16.69 8.00 28.75
N ILE A 940 -16.44 7.65 30.01
CA ILE A 940 -16.09 6.29 30.45
C ILE A 940 -17.34 5.67 31.08
N ASN A 941 -17.89 4.64 30.44
CA ASN A 941 -19.10 3.97 30.87
C ASN A 941 -18.82 2.48 31.12
N PRO A 942 -19.11 1.94 32.32
CA PRO A 942 -19.09 0.49 32.51
C PRO A 942 -20.15 -0.17 31.62
N ALA A 943 -19.79 -1.29 31.00
CA ALA A 943 -20.68 -2.09 30.17
C ALA A 943 -20.85 -3.50 30.76
N ALA A 944 -21.69 -4.33 30.13
CA ALA A 944 -21.90 -5.70 30.56
C ALA A 944 -20.61 -6.54 30.52
N LYS A 945 -20.53 -7.59 31.35
CA LYS A 945 -19.46 -8.60 31.33
C LYS A 945 -18.04 -8.05 31.62
N GLY A 946 -17.92 -6.99 32.40
CA GLY A 946 -16.62 -6.42 32.81
C GLY A 946 -15.91 -5.62 31.71
N ILE A 947 -16.62 -5.27 30.63
CA ILE A 947 -16.13 -4.38 29.57
C ILE A 947 -16.34 -2.93 30.02
N VAL A 948 -15.40 -2.05 29.68
CA VAL A 948 -15.54 -0.59 29.85
C VAL A 948 -15.55 0.07 28.47
N ASN A 949 -16.57 0.88 28.20
CA ASN A 949 -16.70 1.63 26.96
C ASN A 949 -16.18 3.05 27.16
N VAL A 950 -15.30 3.48 26.27
CA VAL A 950 -14.86 4.88 26.15
C VAL A 950 -15.41 5.42 24.82
N THR A 951 -16.25 6.45 24.87
CA THR A 951 -16.83 7.03 23.65
C THR A 951 -16.20 8.37 23.31
N CYS A 952 -15.96 8.60 22.01
CA CYS A 952 -15.48 9.87 21.49
C CYS A 952 -15.94 10.10 20.05
N GLU A 953 -15.95 11.36 19.63
CA GLU A 953 -16.10 11.74 18.21
C GLU A 953 -14.71 11.87 17.58
N VAL A 954 -14.53 11.30 16.39
CA VAL A 954 -13.36 11.53 15.54
C VAL A 954 -13.80 12.40 14.36
N LEU A 955 -13.33 13.65 14.37
CA LEU A 955 -13.66 14.63 13.33
C LEU A 955 -13.28 14.12 11.93
N ALA A 956 -14.01 14.57 10.90
CA ALA A 956 -13.67 14.33 9.50
C ALA A 956 -12.20 14.69 9.20
N GLY A 957 -11.46 13.78 8.56
CA GLY A 957 -10.02 13.90 8.36
C GLY A 957 -9.18 13.95 9.64
N GLY A 958 -9.74 13.60 10.80
CA GLY A 958 -9.11 13.77 12.12
C GLY A 958 -8.26 12.58 12.57
N VAL A 959 -7.32 12.86 13.48
CA VAL A 959 -6.56 11.82 14.21
C VAL A 959 -6.77 12.03 15.71
N ARG A 960 -7.01 10.94 16.44
CA ARG A 960 -7.01 10.89 17.90
C ARG A 960 -6.06 9.82 18.41
N ILE A 961 -5.41 10.07 19.54
CA ILE A 961 -4.57 9.07 20.22
C ILE A 961 -5.00 9.01 21.67
N VAL A 962 -5.78 7.98 22.01
CA VAL A 962 -6.39 7.80 23.31
C VAL A 962 -5.50 6.92 24.19
N GLU A 963 -4.97 7.48 25.27
CA GLU A 963 -4.27 6.75 26.32
C GLU A 963 -5.29 6.19 27.32
N ILE A 964 -5.32 4.87 27.49
CA ILE A 964 -6.16 4.13 28.44
C ILE A 964 -5.26 3.53 29.52
N LYS A 965 -5.54 3.81 30.79
CA LYS A 965 -4.79 3.27 31.94
C LYS A 965 -5.64 2.38 32.81
#